data_AF-A0A3D1WJ94-F1
#
_entry.id   AF-A0A3D1WJ94-F1
#
_cell.length_a   1.000
_cell.length_b   1.000
_cell.length_c   1.000
_cell.angle_alpha   90.00
_cell.angle_beta   90.00
_cell.angle_gamma   90.00
#
_symmetry.space_group_name_H-M   'P 1'
#
loop_
_entity.id
_entity.type
_entity.pdbx_description
1 polymer ?
#
loop_
_entity_poly.entity_id
_entity_poly.type
_entity_poly.pdbx_seq_one_letter_code
_entity_poly.pdbx_strand_id
1 'polypeptide(L)'
;MTKKKLLTKISAGIFALAAPFAMLAALPSISGSSASAAESEYLQSVTISNGSFNATSSSYLEGDFSGWKRKWGNTGAKTMVIDITKDYASYGSSIYYLKENPGKKGSDNKILMINSASSSPNSTNYKPSSKSEGYYSNSISLSANSYYEFQVSMKTATFDEATEFGSIYLSGLKDEKGNVVTLSYENVTSRNWSTYYFYVATGNTSQTSTIDLWLGNENTPSSGAVFFDEVSGVQLSQNAYYENINHRIKNGDNFKTTSIDDRNIIDTSSINFDFEKDNTGAVNTMVDWKIENQNEKGHARVIDMNEGNFEHVTSLTYPGTDFSKNNTKSMVLWANEGYVSVVSQPVDIKAFGLYKITVRAKTADLTAGTFLVKARETSKIKDEFAYLDSYTPCSKDSTAISGKGSNKFINEYSEMIFYVQGHSKYNSQIELVLSLGSESNLAKGGVAIDNIVVERVGSDDFKTDGNYLELKTATAYEGTIKNGNFNLAANLDKNTSSLFKPADWTLSQSSANVTKQAGILNIYQPYFSAGGFEFANPGDALDGTTTDVENVFMMYNSKADYQSATSSTFSISASTYYNLTFRYKTMGEGSKINVKVVDENGIVLRYDKGLSSDNWSTYNCLINAGEASNSLKLVLELGNSDEKTAGHAFFDRVELNSSSKETFNASEGNKIDLSGFMLSLDPNGSINNAISSSNAFTGKVEIGSIGAANGGIVKGKGNTNFQYIDKEGNICPIDDGTLDNNVLVVSTNTPSTYSLSSNFNLSTEKDKYYKLKFRLLTSFPDAANAKKDAKYGVKIGINGFDFIENLKSNNGWQEYTILFKATETKDAKFSFSLVSDSMATTGCAYVTDISWESSEENLYTGASEKEEFGKTLFTSKTAASTNDDTNNDDSNNGSNKDSQTTDNTMWLLIPSLITAVALIIAVVGFCMRHVKFKKTDKKRKEGYDRNSTASNITTNQAKDVQKAEIEKVDAQIAELENKISELDSENKEVSEKAREAGRVTGEVEKEFRTFAAKRAKIQKQIEELGEHKAMLASPDHLLSIEKKIIALNKSKAKAQKAKDDKSKTKKK
;
A
#
# COMPACT_ATOMS: atom_id res chain seq x y z
N MET A 1 22.88 39.61 -45.20
CA MET A 1 21.77 38.97 -45.93
C MET A 1 21.05 37.97 -45.01
N THR A 2 19.90 38.41 -44.45
CA THR A 2 18.63 37.67 -44.22
C THR A 2 18.67 36.26 -43.60
N LYS A 3 18.21 35.92 -42.38
CA LYS A 3 17.08 36.38 -41.50
C LYS A 3 15.72 36.46 -42.20
N LYS A 4 14.84 35.50 -41.89
CA LYS A 4 13.35 35.51 -41.75
C LYS A 4 12.72 34.23 -42.33
N LYS A 5 12.12 33.37 -41.49
CA LYS A 5 10.68 33.34 -41.12
C LYS A 5 9.86 32.65 -42.23
N LEU A 6 8.85 31.79 -42.04
CA LEU A 6 7.92 31.51 -40.95
C LEU A 6 6.72 30.84 -41.66
N LEU A 7 5.98 29.97 -40.96
CA LEU A 7 4.51 29.83 -41.08
C LEU A 7 3.86 29.11 -42.29
N THR A 8 2.92 28.21 -41.93
CA THR A 8 1.61 27.90 -42.59
C THR A 8 1.65 27.13 -43.93
N LYS A 9 1.07 25.93 -44.06
CA LYS A 9 -0.33 25.43 -43.88
C LYS A 9 -1.02 25.27 -45.25
N ILE A 10 -1.90 24.26 -45.31
CA ILE A 10 -3.07 24.10 -46.20
C ILE A 10 -2.70 23.67 -47.63
N SER A 11 -3.24 22.61 -48.25
CA SER A 11 -4.53 21.89 -48.14
C SER A 11 -4.38 20.58 -48.92
N ALA A 12 -4.78 19.43 -48.35
CA ALA A 12 -6.06 18.75 -48.58
C ALA A 12 -6.13 17.92 -49.88
N GLY A 13 -6.57 16.66 -49.76
CA GLY A 13 -6.91 15.85 -50.93
C GLY A 13 -7.10 14.36 -50.68
N ILE A 14 -8.14 13.98 -49.92
CA ILE A 14 -8.96 12.78 -50.17
C ILE A 14 -8.26 11.41 -50.03
N PHE A 15 -8.40 10.73 -48.88
CA PHE A 15 -8.67 9.28 -48.75
C PHE A 15 -8.72 8.87 -47.26
N ALA A 16 -9.77 9.31 -46.57
CA ALA A 16 -10.14 8.81 -45.23
C ALA A 16 -11.62 9.14 -44.97
N LEU A 17 -12.51 8.60 -45.80
CA LEU A 17 -13.96 8.68 -45.65
C LEU A 17 -14.58 7.46 -46.34
N ALA A 18 -14.68 6.35 -45.61
CA ALA A 18 -15.69 5.31 -45.78
C ALA A 18 -15.57 4.30 -44.62
N ALA A 19 -16.67 4.10 -43.88
CA ALA A 19 -16.85 3.25 -42.69
C ALA A 19 -16.21 3.80 -41.39
N PRO A 20 -16.93 4.68 -40.66
CA PRO A 20 -18.07 4.24 -39.86
C PRO A 20 -19.24 5.24 -39.93
N PHE A 21 -20.21 5.00 -40.81
CA PHE A 21 -21.45 5.80 -40.87
C PHE A 21 -22.66 4.98 -41.34
N ALA A 22 -22.74 3.71 -40.91
CA ALA A 22 -23.90 2.86 -41.15
C ALA A 22 -24.71 2.53 -39.86
N MET A 23 -24.31 3.03 -38.69
CA MET A 23 -24.98 2.76 -37.40
C MET A 23 -25.71 4.00 -36.83
N LEU A 24 -26.17 4.91 -37.68
CA LEU A 24 -27.04 6.03 -37.27
C LEU A 24 -28.46 5.97 -37.88
N ALA A 25 -28.81 4.91 -38.61
CA ALA A 25 -30.06 4.83 -39.37
C ALA A 25 -31.11 3.86 -38.79
N ALA A 26 -30.98 3.47 -37.52
CA ALA A 26 -31.97 2.64 -36.84
C ALA A 26 -32.20 3.13 -35.40
N LEU A 27 -32.49 4.43 -35.23
CA LEU A 27 -33.25 4.92 -34.09
C LEU A 27 -34.72 5.01 -34.54
N PRO A 28 -35.69 4.44 -33.81
CA PRO A 28 -37.09 4.71 -34.11
C PRO A 28 -37.35 6.21 -34.00
N SER A 29 -37.81 6.80 -35.09
CA SER A 29 -38.28 8.18 -35.15
C SER A 29 -39.44 8.38 -34.17
N ILE A 30 -39.18 9.10 -33.07
CA ILE A 30 -40.23 9.65 -32.22
C ILE A 30 -40.77 10.89 -32.92
N SER A 31 -41.96 10.79 -33.51
CA SER A 31 -42.69 11.92 -34.08
C SER A 31 -44.00 12.18 -33.34
N GLY A 32 -44.11 13.37 -32.75
CA GLY A 32 -45.32 14.01 -32.20
C GLY A 32 -45.23 14.26 -30.69
N SER A 33 -45.39 15.46 -30.12
CA SER A 33 -45.67 16.81 -30.64
C SER A 33 -45.39 17.86 -29.54
N SER A 34 -44.83 19.00 -29.97
CA SER A 34 -44.79 20.35 -29.36
C SER A 34 -44.06 20.62 -28.02
N ALA A 35 -42.91 21.31 -28.17
CA ALA A 35 -42.38 22.47 -27.43
C ALA A 35 -40.99 22.28 -26.76
N SER A 36 -39.97 22.89 -27.40
CA SER A 36 -38.57 23.15 -26.98
C SER A 36 -37.86 22.09 -26.13
N ALA A 37 -37.23 21.11 -26.79
CA ALA A 37 -36.29 20.20 -26.15
C ALA A 37 -34.87 20.80 -26.20
N ALA A 38 -34.43 21.40 -25.08
CA ALA A 38 -33.01 21.41 -24.75
C ALA A 38 -32.53 19.95 -24.57
N GLU A 39 -31.27 19.67 -24.87
CA GLU A 39 -30.65 18.34 -24.74
C GLU A 39 -31.10 17.69 -23.42
N SER A 40 -31.89 16.62 -23.50
CA SER A 40 -32.50 15.95 -22.34
C SER A 40 -31.86 14.61 -22.04
N GLU A 41 -30.92 14.14 -22.85
CA GLU A 41 -30.25 12.86 -22.64
C GLU A 41 -28.88 12.84 -23.33
N TYR A 42 -28.01 11.93 -22.89
CA TYR A 42 -26.77 11.62 -23.58
C TYR A 42 -26.58 10.11 -23.68
N LEU A 43 -26.15 9.65 -24.86
CA LEU A 43 -25.85 8.25 -25.11
C LEU A 43 -24.53 8.07 -25.86
N GLN A 44 -23.87 6.95 -25.62
CA GLN A 44 -22.65 6.56 -26.30
C GLN A 44 -22.64 5.05 -26.56
N SER A 45 -22.27 4.63 -27.77
CA SER A 45 -22.17 3.21 -28.09
C SER A 45 -21.09 2.49 -27.28
N VAL A 46 -21.43 1.31 -26.77
CA VAL A 46 -20.50 0.36 -26.18
C VAL A 46 -20.02 -0.59 -27.26
N THR A 47 -18.71 -0.76 -27.37
CA THR A 47 -18.15 -1.62 -28.41
C THR A 47 -18.40 -3.09 -28.08
N ILE A 48 -19.19 -3.76 -28.92
CA ILE A 48 -19.30 -5.22 -28.95
C ILE A 48 -18.75 -5.70 -30.28
N SER A 49 -17.65 -6.44 -30.22
CA SER A 49 -16.96 -6.93 -31.43
C SER A 49 -17.88 -7.87 -32.21
N ASN A 50 -18.11 -7.55 -33.50
CA ASN A 50 -18.88 -8.39 -34.42
C ASN A 50 -20.31 -8.72 -33.93
N GLY A 51 -21.00 -7.76 -33.32
CA GLY A 51 -22.37 -7.94 -32.83
C GLY A 51 -23.45 -8.08 -33.94
N SER A 52 -23.16 -7.61 -35.16
CA SER A 52 -23.96 -7.86 -36.36
C SER A 52 -23.47 -9.07 -37.18
N PHE A 53 -22.48 -9.81 -36.70
CA PHE A 53 -21.92 -11.01 -37.35
C PHE A 53 -21.33 -10.81 -38.77
N ASN A 54 -21.21 -9.58 -39.26
CA ASN A 54 -20.74 -9.32 -40.63
C ASN A 54 -19.24 -9.51 -40.86
N ALA A 55 -18.43 -9.43 -39.80
CA ALA A 55 -16.97 -9.51 -39.89
C ALA A 55 -16.45 -10.96 -40.07
N THR A 56 -17.34 -11.95 -40.11
CA THR A 56 -16.99 -13.36 -40.28
C THR A 56 -16.95 -13.73 -41.77
N SER A 57 -15.80 -14.26 -42.23
CA SER A 57 -15.55 -14.65 -43.62
C SER A 57 -15.74 -16.15 -43.91
N SER A 58 -15.81 -17.02 -42.90
CA SER A 58 -16.09 -18.45 -43.09
C SER A 58 -17.57 -18.77 -42.89
N SER A 59 -18.09 -19.67 -43.73
CA SER A 59 -19.47 -20.19 -43.66
C SER A 59 -19.63 -21.31 -42.64
N TYR A 60 -18.54 -21.83 -42.06
CA TYR A 60 -18.52 -22.88 -41.04
C TYR A 60 -17.58 -22.48 -39.89
N LEU A 61 -18.06 -22.62 -38.64
CA LEU A 61 -17.34 -22.21 -37.44
C LEU A 61 -17.00 -23.43 -36.58
N GLU A 62 -15.74 -23.87 -36.61
CA GLU A 62 -15.20 -24.82 -35.63
C GLU A 62 -14.43 -24.03 -34.55
N GLY A 63 -15.04 -23.82 -33.39
CA GLY A 63 -14.42 -23.08 -32.29
C GLY A 63 -14.76 -21.59 -32.28
N ASP A 64 -13.82 -20.79 -31.78
CA ASP A 64 -13.93 -19.33 -31.63
C ASP A 64 -14.02 -18.62 -32.99
N PHE A 65 -14.64 -17.45 -33.03
CA PHE A 65 -14.69 -16.59 -34.22
C PHE A 65 -14.57 -15.11 -33.86
N SER A 66 -14.53 -14.22 -34.87
CA SER A 66 -14.28 -12.80 -34.65
C SER A 66 -15.24 -12.21 -33.61
N GLY A 67 -14.72 -11.78 -32.46
CA GLY A 67 -15.47 -11.18 -31.37
C GLY A 67 -16.14 -12.14 -30.37
N TRP A 68 -16.12 -13.46 -30.64
CA TRP A 68 -16.90 -14.45 -29.92
C TRP A 68 -16.11 -15.72 -29.64
N LYS A 69 -16.17 -16.20 -28.40
CA LYS A 69 -15.51 -17.42 -27.95
C LYS A 69 -16.52 -18.51 -27.65
N ARG A 70 -16.18 -19.75 -27.98
CA ARG A 70 -17.07 -20.90 -27.80
C ARG A 70 -17.14 -21.31 -26.33
N LYS A 71 -18.34 -21.58 -25.83
CA LYS A 71 -18.61 -22.25 -24.55
C LYS A 71 -19.10 -23.68 -24.81
N TRP A 72 -18.50 -24.63 -24.11
CA TRP A 72 -18.75 -26.06 -24.31
C TRP A 72 -19.96 -26.52 -23.48
N GLY A 73 -20.97 -27.08 -24.14
CA GLY A 73 -22.07 -27.86 -23.53
C GLY A 73 -22.04 -29.32 -24.01
N ASN A 74 -23.21 -29.93 -24.24
CA ASN A 74 -23.32 -31.22 -24.93
C ASN A 74 -23.05 -31.03 -26.43
N THR A 75 -21.82 -31.36 -26.84
CA THR A 75 -21.20 -30.91 -28.10
C THR A 75 -21.78 -31.57 -29.36
N GLY A 76 -21.69 -30.85 -30.49
CA GLY A 76 -22.09 -31.34 -31.81
C GLY A 76 -23.26 -30.57 -32.44
N ALA A 77 -23.55 -29.35 -31.99
CA ALA A 77 -24.39 -28.44 -32.76
C ALA A 77 -23.60 -27.87 -33.95
N LYS A 78 -24.29 -27.58 -35.05
CA LYS A 78 -23.76 -26.89 -36.21
C LYS A 78 -23.89 -25.37 -35.98
N THR A 79 -22.76 -24.72 -35.72
CA THR A 79 -22.70 -23.26 -35.58
C THR A 79 -22.13 -22.60 -36.83
N MET A 80 -22.83 -21.60 -37.37
CA MET A 80 -22.43 -20.87 -38.58
C MET A 80 -22.93 -19.42 -38.55
N VAL A 81 -22.17 -18.51 -39.16
CA VAL A 81 -22.73 -17.24 -39.63
C VAL A 81 -23.26 -17.46 -41.02
N ILE A 82 -24.58 -17.33 -41.20
CA ILE A 82 -25.27 -17.64 -42.45
C ILE A 82 -25.73 -16.37 -43.17
N ASP A 83 -25.66 -16.37 -44.50
CA ASP A 83 -26.24 -15.31 -45.34
C ASP A 83 -27.65 -15.72 -45.77
N ILE A 84 -28.64 -15.01 -45.23
CA ILE A 84 -30.06 -15.32 -45.45
C ILE A 84 -30.59 -14.83 -46.80
N THR A 85 -29.77 -14.19 -47.63
CA THR A 85 -30.19 -13.65 -48.93
C THR A 85 -29.51 -14.37 -50.10
N LYS A 86 -28.19 -14.36 -50.15
CA LYS A 86 -27.41 -14.78 -51.33
C LYS A 86 -27.33 -16.28 -51.47
N ASP A 87 -27.15 -16.97 -50.34
CA ASP A 87 -26.73 -18.36 -50.30
C ASP A 87 -27.87 -19.30 -49.85
N TYR A 88 -28.96 -18.75 -49.31
CA TYR A 88 -30.02 -19.53 -48.70
C TYR A 88 -30.72 -20.50 -49.68
N ALA A 89 -30.98 -20.07 -50.92
CA ALA A 89 -31.64 -20.93 -51.92
C ALA A 89 -30.83 -22.21 -52.23
N SER A 90 -29.50 -22.13 -52.17
CA SER A 90 -28.59 -23.24 -52.45
C SER A 90 -28.26 -24.05 -51.19
N TYR A 91 -28.19 -23.39 -50.03
CA TYR A 91 -27.59 -23.95 -48.80
C TYR A 91 -28.57 -24.17 -47.65
N GLY A 92 -29.79 -23.63 -47.72
CA GLY A 92 -30.78 -23.70 -46.65
C GLY A 92 -31.02 -25.11 -46.14
N SER A 93 -31.45 -26.03 -47.00
CA SER A 93 -31.73 -27.43 -46.62
C SER A 93 -30.49 -28.33 -46.67
N SER A 94 -29.47 -28.00 -47.47
CA SER A 94 -28.32 -28.87 -47.76
C SER A 94 -27.11 -28.64 -46.83
N ILE A 95 -26.90 -27.41 -46.37
CA ILE A 95 -25.77 -27.03 -45.49
C ILE A 95 -26.28 -26.51 -44.14
N TYR A 96 -27.26 -25.60 -44.15
CA TYR A 96 -27.80 -24.96 -42.94
C TYR A 96 -28.76 -25.89 -42.18
N TYR A 97 -29.28 -26.91 -42.86
CA TYR A 97 -30.26 -27.87 -42.33
C TYR A 97 -31.50 -27.19 -41.78
N LEU A 98 -31.97 -26.17 -42.49
CA LEU A 98 -33.17 -25.40 -42.18
C LEU A 98 -34.29 -25.74 -43.17
N LYS A 99 -35.53 -25.83 -42.68
CA LYS A 99 -36.73 -25.99 -43.52
C LYS A 99 -37.11 -24.67 -44.20
N GLU A 100 -36.97 -23.57 -43.47
CA GLU A 100 -37.41 -22.24 -43.90
C GLU A 100 -36.34 -21.18 -43.60
N ASN A 101 -36.37 -20.11 -44.39
CA ASN A 101 -35.45 -18.99 -44.21
C ASN A 101 -35.78 -18.28 -42.90
N PRO A 102 -34.83 -18.20 -41.93
CA PRO A 102 -35.10 -17.57 -40.65
C PRO A 102 -35.38 -16.07 -40.77
N GLY A 103 -35.05 -15.46 -41.90
CA GLY A 103 -35.08 -14.01 -42.07
C GLY A 103 -34.03 -13.34 -41.18
N LYS A 104 -34.14 -12.03 -41.03
CA LYS A 104 -33.22 -11.19 -40.25
C LYS A 104 -33.98 -10.16 -39.44
N LYS A 105 -33.34 -9.59 -38.43
CA LYS A 105 -33.84 -8.41 -37.72
C LYS A 105 -33.16 -7.14 -38.21
N GLY A 106 -31.85 -7.22 -38.50
CA GLY A 106 -31.00 -6.10 -38.88
C GLY A 106 -31.10 -5.66 -40.34
N SER A 107 -30.27 -4.66 -40.68
CA SER A 107 -30.14 -4.15 -42.06
C SER A 107 -29.22 -5.02 -42.92
N ASP A 108 -28.28 -5.73 -42.30
CA ASP A 108 -27.34 -6.62 -42.97
C ASP A 108 -27.94 -8.00 -43.26
N ASN A 109 -27.22 -8.91 -43.92
CA ASN A 109 -27.78 -10.21 -44.35
C ASN A 109 -27.24 -11.41 -43.56
N LYS A 110 -26.39 -11.17 -42.55
CA LYS A 110 -25.64 -12.22 -41.87
C LYS A 110 -26.12 -12.36 -40.43
N ILE A 111 -26.48 -13.57 -40.05
CA ILE A 111 -26.93 -13.87 -38.68
C ILE A 111 -26.13 -15.04 -38.12
N LEU A 112 -25.99 -15.10 -36.79
CA LEU A 112 -25.45 -16.28 -36.11
C LEU A 112 -26.54 -17.34 -36.00
N MET A 113 -26.25 -18.56 -36.42
CA MET A 113 -27.08 -19.73 -36.24
C MET A 113 -26.35 -20.78 -35.40
N ILE A 114 -27.03 -21.34 -34.40
CA ILE A 114 -26.60 -22.54 -33.68
C ILE A 114 -27.71 -23.60 -33.83
N ASN A 115 -27.44 -24.69 -34.54
CA ASN A 115 -28.44 -25.69 -34.94
C ASN A 115 -28.09 -27.09 -34.43
N SER A 116 -29.03 -27.76 -33.77
CA SER A 116 -28.86 -29.11 -33.21
C SER A 116 -28.93 -30.22 -34.28
N ALA A 117 -29.37 -29.90 -35.50
CA ALA A 117 -29.55 -30.87 -36.58
C ALA A 117 -28.20 -31.34 -37.16
N SER A 118 -28.06 -32.67 -37.31
CA SER A 118 -26.88 -33.32 -37.89
C SER A 118 -27.07 -33.76 -39.35
N SER A 119 -28.27 -33.61 -39.91
CA SER A 119 -28.60 -33.97 -41.29
C SER A 119 -29.68 -33.07 -41.87
N SER A 120 -29.82 -33.09 -43.21
CA SER A 120 -30.79 -32.27 -43.94
C SER A 120 -32.24 -32.59 -43.54
N PRO A 121 -33.13 -31.59 -43.43
CA PRO A 121 -34.56 -31.80 -43.16
C PRO A 121 -35.29 -32.61 -44.22
N ASN A 122 -34.70 -32.77 -45.42
CA ASN A 122 -35.26 -33.59 -46.50
C ASN A 122 -34.77 -35.05 -46.46
N SER A 123 -33.98 -35.44 -45.45
CA SER A 123 -33.47 -36.80 -45.27
C SER A 123 -34.48 -37.70 -44.56
N THR A 124 -34.59 -38.96 -44.97
CA THR A 124 -35.39 -39.98 -44.27
C THR A 124 -34.84 -40.34 -42.88
N ASN A 125 -33.59 -39.97 -42.58
CA ASN A 125 -32.93 -40.14 -41.27
C ASN A 125 -32.91 -38.83 -40.45
N TYR A 126 -33.74 -37.85 -40.80
CA TYR A 126 -33.77 -36.57 -40.12
C TYR A 126 -34.28 -36.73 -38.67
N LYS A 127 -33.38 -36.54 -37.69
CA LYS A 127 -33.73 -36.55 -36.27
C LYS A 127 -32.91 -35.47 -35.53
N PRO A 128 -33.49 -34.31 -35.18
CA PRO A 128 -32.79 -33.34 -34.34
C PRO A 128 -32.51 -33.98 -32.98
N SER A 129 -31.23 -34.12 -32.63
CA SER A 129 -30.82 -34.51 -31.28
C SER A 129 -30.73 -33.26 -30.40
N SER A 130 -31.14 -33.33 -29.14
CA SER A 130 -30.97 -32.20 -28.21
C SER A 130 -29.48 -31.94 -27.97
N LYS A 131 -29.03 -30.72 -28.25
CA LYS A 131 -27.65 -30.25 -28.08
C LYS A 131 -27.61 -28.99 -27.22
N SER A 132 -26.50 -28.76 -26.54
CA SER A 132 -26.26 -27.50 -25.82
C SER A 132 -24.93 -26.95 -26.30
N GLU A 133 -24.96 -25.76 -26.89
CA GLU A 133 -23.78 -25.08 -27.38
C GLU A 133 -24.00 -23.57 -27.33
N GLY A 134 -22.97 -22.84 -26.86
CA GLY A 134 -23.06 -21.41 -26.71
C GLY A 134 -21.77 -20.69 -27.05
N TYR A 135 -21.89 -19.37 -27.14
CA TYR A 135 -20.80 -18.45 -27.44
C TYR A 135 -20.91 -17.24 -26.53
N TYR A 136 -19.77 -16.68 -26.14
CA TYR A 136 -19.74 -15.45 -25.37
C TYR A 136 -18.90 -14.39 -26.06
N SER A 137 -19.29 -13.13 -25.91
CA SER A 137 -18.60 -12.00 -26.47
C SER A 137 -17.22 -11.81 -25.84
N ASN A 138 -16.39 -10.98 -26.45
CA ASN A 138 -15.28 -10.35 -25.73
C ASN A 138 -15.79 -9.61 -24.47
N SER A 139 -14.88 -9.40 -23.51
CA SER A 139 -15.17 -8.64 -22.29
C SER A 139 -15.58 -7.20 -22.61
N ILE A 140 -16.64 -6.76 -21.94
CA ILE A 140 -17.23 -5.42 -22.03
C ILE A 140 -16.94 -4.71 -20.71
N SER A 141 -16.17 -3.62 -20.77
CA SER A 141 -15.88 -2.80 -19.59
C SER A 141 -17.04 -1.84 -19.30
N LEU A 142 -17.51 -1.84 -18.05
CA LEU A 142 -18.53 -0.93 -17.56
C LEU A 142 -17.89 -0.02 -16.51
N SER A 143 -17.88 1.29 -16.75
CA SER A 143 -17.34 2.28 -15.82
C SER A 143 -18.13 2.28 -14.51
N ALA A 144 -17.50 2.72 -13.42
CA ALA A 144 -18.20 3.00 -12.17
C ALA A 144 -19.28 4.10 -12.36
N ASN A 145 -20.30 4.11 -11.51
CA ASN A 145 -21.37 5.11 -11.43
C ASN A 145 -22.03 5.41 -12.79
N SER A 146 -22.29 4.37 -13.58
CA SER A 146 -22.71 4.47 -14.98
C SER A 146 -23.90 3.58 -15.30
N TYR A 147 -24.62 3.91 -16.38
CA TYR A 147 -25.87 3.26 -16.77
C TYR A 147 -25.76 2.69 -18.18
N TYR A 148 -26.22 1.45 -18.39
CA TYR A 148 -26.05 0.72 -19.64
C TYR A 148 -27.34 0.03 -20.07
N GLU A 149 -27.56 -0.01 -21.39
CA GLU A 149 -28.55 -0.85 -22.07
C GLU A 149 -27.82 -1.78 -23.03
N PHE A 150 -28.09 -3.07 -22.97
CA PHE A 150 -27.67 -4.08 -23.95
C PHE A 150 -28.89 -4.67 -24.62
N GLN A 151 -28.78 -4.99 -25.90
CA GLN A 151 -29.83 -5.68 -26.64
C GLN A 151 -29.27 -6.88 -27.41
N VAL A 152 -30.12 -7.90 -27.54
CA VAL A 152 -29.89 -9.08 -28.38
C VAL A 152 -31.20 -9.44 -29.06
N SER A 153 -31.19 -9.62 -30.38
CA SER A 153 -32.34 -10.17 -31.09
C SER A 153 -32.18 -11.67 -31.28
N MET A 154 -33.25 -12.43 -31.02
CA MET A 154 -33.24 -13.88 -31.09
C MET A 154 -34.51 -14.43 -31.74
N LYS A 155 -34.34 -15.52 -32.49
CA LYS A 155 -35.42 -16.34 -33.06
C LYS A 155 -35.05 -17.81 -32.90
N THR A 156 -36.05 -18.66 -32.70
CA THR A 156 -35.92 -20.13 -32.62
C THR A 156 -36.74 -20.80 -33.72
N ALA A 157 -36.22 -21.89 -34.29
CA ALA A 157 -36.93 -22.72 -35.26
C ALA A 157 -36.95 -24.18 -34.82
N THR A 158 -38.14 -24.77 -34.95
CA THR A 158 -38.42 -26.17 -34.64
C THR A 158 -38.37 -27.03 -35.88
N PHE A 159 -38.26 -28.32 -35.66
CA PHE A 159 -38.49 -29.33 -36.67
C PHE A 159 -39.31 -30.44 -36.01
N ASP A 160 -40.62 -30.45 -36.27
CA ASP A 160 -41.67 -31.39 -35.86
C ASP A 160 -41.39 -32.23 -34.59
N GLU A 161 -42.09 -31.90 -33.48
CA GLU A 161 -42.01 -32.52 -32.13
C GLU A 161 -40.76 -32.18 -31.27
N ALA A 162 -40.11 -31.04 -31.50
CA ALA A 162 -38.91 -30.61 -30.76
C ALA A 162 -39.20 -29.76 -29.50
N THR A 163 -38.28 -29.80 -28.51
CA THR A 163 -38.21 -28.87 -27.36
C THR A 163 -37.18 -27.76 -27.65
N GLU A 164 -37.41 -26.97 -28.70
CA GLU A 164 -36.47 -25.89 -29.05
C GLU A 164 -36.59 -24.68 -28.12
N PHE A 165 -35.45 -24.27 -27.62
CA PHE A 165 -35.26 -23.00 -26.95
C PHE A 165 -33.82 -22.50 -27.10
N GLY A 166 -33.65 -21.20 -26.95
CA GLY A 166 -32.36 -20.55 -26.78
C GLY A 166 -32.28 -19.82 -25.45
N SER A 167 -31.07 -19.43 -25.06
CA SER A 167 -30.86 -18.64 -23.86
C SER A 167 -29.85 -17.51 -24.11
N ILE A 168 -30.03 -16.40 -23.41
CA ILE A 168 -29.19 -15.21 -23.49
C ILE A 168 -28.78 -14.81 -22.07
N TYR A 169 -27.50 -14.56 -21.84
CA TYR A 169 -26.98 -14.13 -20.54
C TYR A 169 -26.17 -12.85 -20.67
N LEU A 170 -26.29 -11.97 -19.67
CA LEU A 170 -25.30 -10.95 -19.36
C LEU A 170 -24.55 -11.41 -18.09
N SER A 171 -23.33 -11.86 -18.29
CA SER A 171 -22.50 -12.56 -17.31
C SER A 171 -21.33 -11.68 -16.83
N GLY A 172 -20.72 -12.00 -15.68
CA GLY A 172 -19.47 -11.39 -15.20
C GLY A 172 -19.62 -10.27 -14.17
N LEU A 173 -20.86 -9.81 -13.93
CA LEU A 173 -21.16 -8.78 -12.93
C LEU A 173 -21.02 -9.34 -11.51
N LYS A 174 -20.65 -8.47 -10.56
CA LYS A 174 -20.55 -8.83 -9.13
C LYS A 174 -21.22 -7.80 -8.24
N ASP A 175 -21.88 -8.25 -7.19
CA ASP A 175 -22.41 -7.37 -6.13
C ASP A 175 -21.32 -6.89 -5.17
N GLU A 176 -21.69 -6.05 -4.19
CA GLU A 176 -20.80 -5.50 -3.16
C GLU A 176 -20.09 -6.57 -2.30
N LYS A 177 -20.66 -7.79 -2.22
CA LYS A 177 -20.11 -8.92 -1.46
C LYS A 177 -19.26 -9.82 -2.36
N GLY A 178 -19.10 -9.47 -3.63
CA GLY A 178 -18.39 -10.24 -4.63
C GLY A 178 -19.19 -11.43 -5.17
N ASN A 179 -20.49 -11.55 -4.85
CA ASN A 179 -21.34 -12.59 -5.41
C ASN A 179 -21.61 -12.31 -6.88
N VAL A 180 -21.69 -13.38 -7.68
CA VAL A 180 -21.98 -13.26 -9.11
C VAL A 180 -23.42 -12.81 -9.31
N VAL A 181 -23.60 -11.74 -10.09
CA VAL A 181 -24.89 -11.27 -10.59
C VAL A 181 -24.97 -11.65 -12.07
N THR A 182 -26.03 -12.33 -12.47
CA THR A 182 -26.26 -12.70 -13.87
C THR A 182 -27.69 -12.37 -14.25
N LEU A 183 -27.84 -11.64 -15.36
CA LEU A 183 -29.16 -11.44 -15.97
C LEU A 183 -29.32 -12.42 -17.11
N SER A 184 -30.47 -13.08 -17.17
CA SER A 184 -30.70 -14.09 -18.19
C SER A 184 -32.12 -14.10 -18.72
N TYR A 185 -32.24 -14.57 -19.96
CA TYR A 185 -33.45 -15.14 -20.51
C TYR A 185 -33.15 -16.59 -20.83
N GLU A 186 -33.68 -17.50 -20.02
CA GLU A 186 -33.43 -18.93 -20.18
C GLU A 186 -34.64 -19.63 -20.80
N ASN A 187 -34.36 -20.67 -21.58
CA ASN A 187 -35.38 -21.56 -22.13
C ASN A 187 -36.45 -20.83 -22.96
N VAL A 188 -36.00 -19.85 -23.74
CA VAL A 188 -36.88 -19.00 -24.54
C VAL A 188 -37.19 -19.66 -25.87
N THR A 189 -38.48 -19.79 -26.17
CA THR A 189 -38.98 -20.17 -27.50
C THR A 189 -39.63 -18.94 -28.14
N SER A 190 -39.09 -18.49 -29.27
CA SER A 190 -39.71 -17.43 -30.08
C SER A 190 -39.66 -17.77 -31.57
N ARG A 191 -40.83 -17.95 -32.19
CA ARG A 191 -40.95 -18.28 -33.63
C ARG A 191 -40.74 -17.07 -34.53
N ASN A 192 -40.86 -15.87 -33.99
CA ASN A 192 -40.60 -14.61 -34.67
C ASN A 192 -39.32 -13.99 -34.10
N TRP A 193 -38.75 -13.02 -34.81
CA TRP A 193 -37.64 -12.25 -34.25
C TRP A 193 -38.15 -11.39 -33.09
N SER A 194 -37.59 -11.60 -31.91
CA SER A 194 -37.86 -10.82 -30.70
C SER A 194 -36.55 -10.23 -30.18
N THR A 195 -36.62 -9.01 -29.67
CA THR A 195 -35.47 -8.32 -29.06
C THR A 195 -35.58 -8.39 -27.55
N TYR A 196 -34.44 -8.65 -26.89
CA TYR A 196 -34.29 -8.82 -25.46
C TYR A 196 -33.30 -7.80 -24.94
N TYR A 197 -33.71 -7.04 -23.92
CA TYR A 197 -32.94 -5.96 -23.34
C TYR A 197 -32.41 -6.31 -21.96
N PHE A 198 -31.21 -5.83 -21.64
CA PHE A 198 -30.62 -5.85 -20.31
C PHE A 198 -30.22 -4.43 -19.90
N TYR A 199 -30.65 -4.00 -18.72
CA TYR A 199 -30.34 -2.71 -18.15
C TYR A 199 -29.43 -2.89 -16.93
N VAL A 200 -28.27 -2.23 -16.90
CA VAL A 200 -27.30 -2.32 -15.80
C VAL A 200 -26.95 -0.94 -15.29
N ALA A 201 -27.12 -0.71 -13.98
CA ALA A 201 -26.53 0.42 -13.27
C ALA A 201 -25.35 -0.07 -12.42
N THR A 202 -24.18 0.57 -12.56
CA THR A 202 -22.96 0.24 -11.80
C THR A 202 -22.75 1.20 -10.62
N GLY A 203 -22.14 0.69 -9.55
CA GLY A 203 -21.81 1.44 -8.32
C GLY A 203 -20.41 2.04 -8.36
N ASN A 204 -19.76 2.21 -7.21
CA ASN A 204 -18.45 2.86 -7.11
C ASN A 204 -17.32 2.07 -7.78
N THR A 205 -17.54 0.80 -8.10
CA THR A 205 -16.56 -0.08 -8.75
C THR A 205 -16.91 -0.33 -10.21
N SER A 206 -15.89 -0.22 -11.08
CA SER A 206 -16.05 -0.60 -12.49
C SER A 206 -16.29 -2.11 -12.60
N GLN A 207 -17.14 -2.51 -13.53
CA GLN A 207 -17.52 -3.90 -13.76
C GLN A 207 -16.99 -4.39 -15.11
N THR A 208 -16.95 -5.71 -15.29
CA THR A 208 -16.67 -6.33 -16.58
C THR A 208 -17.75 -7.36 -16.86
N SER A 209 -18.30 -7.37 -18.07
CA SER A 209 -19.36 -8.30 -18.46
C SER A 209 -19.10 -8.99 -19.80
N THR A 210 -19.84 -10.04 -20.09
CA THR A 210 -19.94 -10.67 -21.42
C THR A 210 -21.40 -10.94 -21.75
N ILE A 211 -21.72 -10.95 -23.04
CA ILE A 211 -23.01 -11.44 -23.53
C ILE A 211 -22.81 -12.88 -23.99
N ASP A 212 -23.61 -13.80 -23.47
CA ASP A 212 -23.58 -15.21 -23.84
C ASP A 212 -24.84 -15.59 -24.60
N LEU A 213 -24.68 -16.30 -25.71
CA LEU A 213 -25.72 -16.72 -26.64
C LEU A 213 -25.73 -18.25 -26.73
N TRP A 214 -26.88 -18.89 -26.52
CA TRP A 214 -26.96 -20.35 -26.42
C TRP A 214 -28.08 -20.95 -27.26
N LEU A 215 -27.77 -22.08 -27.91
CA LEU A 215 -28.75 -23.13 -28.16
C LEU A 215 -28.90 -23.94 -26.87
N GLY A 216 -30.12 -24.02 -26.36
CA GLY A 216 -30.34 -24.58 -25.04
C GLY A 216 -29.92 -23.61 -23.94
N ASN A 217 -29.35 -24.15 -22.88
CA ASN A 217 -28.54 -23.42 -21.90
C ASN A 217 -27.36 -24.31 -21.46
N GLU A 218 -26.53 -23.84 -20.52
CA GLU A 218 -25.35 -24.57 -20.04
C GLU A 218 -25.67 -26.00 -19.56
N ASN A 219 -26.84 -26.20 -18.93
CA ASN A 219 -27.23 -27.45 -18.28
C ASN A 219 -28.31 -28.24 -19.05
N THR A 220 -29.13 -27.57 -19.85
CA THR A 220 -30.28 -28.16 -20.53
C THR A 220 -30.11 -28.06 -22.05
N PRO A 221 -29.95 -29.20 -22.75
CA PRO A 221 -29.86 -29.21 -24.20
C PRO A 221 -31.22 -28.93 -24.86
N SER A 222 -31.18 -28.33 -26.05
CA SER A 222 -32.32 -27.97 -26.88
C SER A 222 -32.22 -28.66 -28.24
N SER A 223 -33.36 -29.09 -28.78
CA SER A 223 -33.48 -29.67 -30.11
C SER A 223 -34.00 -28.60 -31.07
N GLY A 224 -33.35 -28.35 -32.21
CA GLY A 224 -33.76 -27.31 -33.15
C GLY A 224 -32.66 -26.29 -33.44
N ALA A 225 -33.03 -25.11 -33.94
CA ALA A 225 -32.08 -24.04 -34.22
C ALA A 225 -32.43 -22.75 -33.47
N VAL A 226 -31.40 -22.03 -33.04
CA VAL A 226 -31.50 -20.65 -32.55
C VAL A 226 -30.70 -19.73 -33.45
N PHE A 227 -31.22 -18.54 -33.66
CA PHE A 227 -30.64 -17.47 -34.45
C PHE A 227 -30.47 -16.23 -33.59
N PHE A 228 -29.34 -15.57 -33.74
CA PHE A 228 -29.03 -14.31 -33.06
C PHE A 228 -28.62 -13.25 -34.08
N ASP A 229 -29.04 -12.01 -33.81
CA ASP A 229 -28.79 -10.84 -34.64
C ASP A 229 -28.80 -9.56 -33.76
N GLU A 230 -28.26 -8.46 -34.28
CA GLU A 230 -28.30 -7.11 -33.67
C GLU A 230 -27.87 -7.07 -32.19
N VAL A 231 -26.72 -7.68 -31.87
CA VAL A 231 -26.12 -7.57 -30.52
C VAL A 231 -25.43 -6.23 -30.38
N SER A 232 -25.93 -5.37 -29.50
CA SER A 232 -25.36 -4.04 -29.27
C SER A 232 -25.50 -3.59 -27.82
N GLY A 233 -24.74 -2.57 -27.45
CA GLY A 233 -24.83 -1.93 -26.15
C GLY A 233 -24.62 -0.43 -26.25
N VAL A 234 -25.23 0.31 -25.32
CA VAL A 234 -25.08 1.76 -25.18
C VAL A 234 -24.91 2.10 -23.70
N GLN A 235 -24.05 3.07 -23.42
CA GLN A 235 -24.03 3.79 -22.14
C GLN A 235 -25.01 4.95 -22.25
N LEU A 236 -25.75 5.19 -21.19
CA LEU A 236 -26.84 6.17 -21.10
C LEU A 236 -26.57 7.14 -19.95
N SER A 237 -27.05 8.37 -20.06
CA SER A 237 -27.26 9.23 -18.90
C SER A 237 -28.35 8.62 -17.99
N GLN A 238 -28.37 9.01 -16.72
CA GLN A 238 -29.25 8.38 -15.73
C GLN A 238 -30.73 8.52 -16.11
N ASN A 239 -31.16 9.71 -16.50
CA ASN A 239 -32.53 9.93 -16.94
C ASN A 239 -32.93 9.07 -18.15
N ALA A 240 -32.10 9.02 -19.20
CA ALA A 240 -32.30 8.20 -20.40
C ALA A 240 -32.44 6.71 -20.05
N TYR A 241 -31.63 6.23 -19.12
CA TYR A 241 -31.74 4.85 -18.61
C TYR A 241 -33.13 4.55 -18.04
N TYR A 242 -33.65 5.41 -17.16
CA TYR A 242 -34.97 5.21 -16.56
C TYR A 242 -36.12 5.48 -17.53
N GLU A 243 -35.99 6.44 -18.43
CA GLU A 243 -36.97 6.71 -19.49
C GLU A 243 -37.09 5.54 -20.46
N ASN A 244 -35.96 4.96 -20.88
CA ASN A 244 -35.96 3.77 -21.73
C ASN A 244 -36.64 2.59 -21.02
N ILE A 245 -36.33 2.32 -19.75
CA ILE A 245 -37.02 1.27 -18.98
C ILE A 245 -38.53 1.53 -18.93
N ASN A 246 -38.95 2.76 -18.64
CA ASN A 246 -40.38 3.13 -18.61
C ASN A 246 -41.05 2.95 -19.97
N HIS A 247 -40.34 3.26 -21.07
CA HIS A 247 -40.80 3.01 -22.43
C HIS A 247 -40.98 1.50 -22.68
N ARG A 248 -40.01 0.66 -22.26
CA ARG A 248 -40.12 -0.82 -22.36
C ARG A 248 -41.34 -1.36 -21.61
N ILE A 249 -41.58 -0.85 -20.39
CA ILE A 249 -42.75 -1.23 -19.58
C ILE A 249 -44.05 -0.90 -20.33
N LYS A 250 -44.17 0.31 -20.88
CA LYS A 250 -45.37 0.75 -21.60
C LYS A 250 -45.65 -0.08 -22.86
N ASN A 251 -44.60 -0.50 -23.57
CA ASN A 251 -44.72 -1.28 -24.80
C ASN A 251 -44.84 -2.79 -24.59
N GLY A 252 -44.59 -3.29 -23.37
CA GLY A 252 -44.54 -4.72 -23.09
C GLY A 252 -43.32 -5.43 -23.69
N ASP A 253 -42.18 -4.73 -23.79
CA ASP A 253 -40.93 -5.28 -24.33
C ASP A 253 -40.28 -6.29 -23.36
N ASN A 254 -39.44 -7.20 -23.88
CA ASN A 254 -38.65 -8.11 -23.04
C ASN A 254 -37.45 -7.38 -22.46
N PHE A 255 -37.48 -7.01 -21.18
CA PHE A 255 -36.32 -6.42 -20.49
C PHE A 255 -36.03 -7.06 -19.12
N LYS A 256 -34.77 -7.02 -18.72
CA LYS A 256 -34.27 -7.34 -17.37
C LYS A 256 -33.42 -6.17 -16.89
N THR A 257 -33.42 -5.90 -15.58
CA THR A 257 -32.64 -4.82 -14.98
C THR A 257 -31.89 -5.32 -13.75
N THR A 258 -30.71 -4.74 -13.51
CA THR A 258 -29.97 -4.86 -12.25
C THR A 258 -29.33 -3.53 -11.88
N SER A 259 -29.25 -3.26 -10.58
CA SER A 259 -28.45 -2.18 -10.01
C SER A 259 -27.41 -2.78 -9.07
N ILE A 260 -26.15 -2.42 -9.28
CA ILE A 260 -25.01 -2.85 -8.47
C ILE A 260 -24.55 -1.61 -7.69
N ASP A 261 -25.39 -1.11 -6.79
CA ASP A 261 -25.04 0.05 -5.97
C ASP A 261 -24.46 -0.43 -4.64
N ASP A 262 -23.16 -0.21 -4.44
CA ASP A 262 -22.41 -0.53 -3.23
C ASP A 262 -22.15 0.72 -2.36
N ARG A 263 -22.81 1.84 -2.67
CA ARG A 263 -22.67 3.10 -1.93
C ARG A 263 -23.49 3.08 -0.64
N ASN A 264 -22.87 3.54 0.43
CA ASN A 264 -23.57 3.81 1.69
C ASN A 264 -24.01 5.29 1.72
N ILE A 265 -25.07 5.61 0.97
CA ILE A 265 -25.64 6.96 0.91
C ILE A 265 -26.34 7.24 2.25
N ILE A 266 -25.99 8.36 2.88
CA ILE A 266 -26.68 8.80 4.10
C ILE A 266 -28.06 9.33 3.71
N ASP A 267 -29.08 9.02 4.52
CA ASP A 267 -30.39 9.65 4.37
C ASP A 267 -30.30 11.16 4.63
N THR A 268 -30.29 11.93 3.54
CA THR A 268 -30.36 13.39 3.54
C THR A 268 -31.70 13.88 3.02
N SER A 269 -32.75 13.05 3.02
CA SER A 269 -34.07 13.41 2.47
C SER A 269 -34.74 14.58 3.21
N SER A 270 -34.35 14.82 4.46
CA SER A 270 -34.71 16.01 5.24
C SER A 270 -34.07 17.31 4.71
N ILE A 271 -33.07 17.23 3.84
CA ILE A 271 -32.35 18.37 3.25
C ILE A 271 -32.62 18.41 1.74
N ASN A 272 -32.93 19.58 1.20
CA ASN A 272 -33.21 19.76 -0.23
C ASN A 272 -31.91 19.74 -1.07
N PHE A 273 -31.25 18.60 -1.15
CA PHE A 273 -29.95 18.41 -1.83
C PHE A 273 -30.07 18.01 -3.31
N ASP A 274 -31.23 17.50 -3.72
CA ASP A 274 -31.63 17.31 -5.11
C ASP A 274 -32.38 18.53 -5.67
N PHE A 275 -32.73 19.49 -4.82
CA PHE A 275 -33.46 20.72 -5.16
C PHE A 275 -34.86 20.51 -5.76
N GLU A 276 -35.43 19.30 -5.66
CA GLU A 276 -36.72 18.98 -6.26
C GLU A 276 -37.92 19.37 -5.38
N LYS A 277 -37.70 19.66 -4.08
CA LYS A 277 -38.79 20.07 -3.16
C LYS A 277 -39.49 21.33 -3.68
N ASP A 278 -40.82 21.36 -3.56
CA ASP A 278 -41.64 22.49 -4.01
C ASP A 278 -41.23 23.78 -3.30
N ASN A 279 -40.72 24.73 -4.09
CA ASN A 279 -40.28 26.02 -3.61
C ASN A 279 -41.07 27.12 -4.34
N THR A 280 -42.24 27.46 -3.82
CA THR A 280 -43.12 28.52 -4.37
C THR A 280 -42.65 29.94 -3.99
N GLY A 281 -41.40 30.09 -3.57
CA GLY A 281 -40.86 31.31 -2.98
C GLY A 281 -40.32 32.33 -3.99
N ALA A 282 -40.23 33.60 -3.55
CA ALA A 282 -39.56 34.70 -4.25
C ALA A 282 -38.03 34.45 -4.35
N VAL A 283 -37.32 35.30 -5.12
CA VAL A 283 -35.84 35.30 -5.15
C VAL A 283 -35.29 35.38 -3.72
N ASN A 284 -34.21 34.64 -3.43
CA ASN A 284 -33.59 34.53 -2.12
C ASN A 284 -34.41 33.81 -1.04
N THR A 285 -35.45 33.05 -1.44
CA THR A 285 -36.18 32.14 -0.53
C THR A 285 -36.05 30.70 -1.03
N MET A 286 -35.59 29.80 -0.15
CA MET A 286 -35.26 28.42 -0.47
C MET A 286 -35.71 27.49 0.66
N VAL A 287 -36.21 26.31 0.31
CA VAL A 287 -36.54 25.25 1.27
C VAL A 287 -35.23 24.58 1.72
N ASP A 288 -35.03 24.46 3.03
CA ASP A 288 -33.83 23.87 3.67
C ASP A 288 -32.49 24.56 3.39
N TRP A 289 -32.51 25.75 2.78
CA TRP A 289 -31.35 26.58 2.50
C TRP A 289 -31.62 28.03 2.87
N LYS A 290 -30.58 28.76 3.30
CA LYS A 290 -30.70 30.17 3.70
C LYS A 290 -29.58 31.01 3.11
N ILE A 291 -29.87 32.26 2.78
CA ILE A 291 -28.81 33.23 2.46
C ILE A 291 -28.02 33.48 3.74
N GLU A 292 -26.71 33.28 3.67
CA GLU A 292 -25.77 33.61 4.76
C GLU A 292 -25.15 34.98 4.56
N ASN A 293 -24.69 35.27 3.35
CA ASN A 293 -24.06 36.54 3.00
C ASN A 293 -24.35 36.90 1.54
N GLN A 294 -24.63 38.17 1.25
CA GLN A 294 -24.82 38.66 -0.11
C GLN A 294 -24.64 40.18 -0.17
N ASN A 295 -24.40 40.72 -1.36
CA ASN A 295 -24.67 42.12 -1.67
C ASN A 295 -25.92 42.27 -2.56
N GLU A 296 -26.31 43.50 -2.88
CA GLU A 296 -27.49 43.80 -3.69
C GLU A 296 -27.45 43.22 -5.13
N LYS A 297 -26.26 42.80 -5.59
CA LYS A 297 -26.02 42.30 -6.95
C LYS A 297 -25.77 40.78 -7.00
N GLY A 298 -25.92 40.08 -5.88
CA GLY A 298 -25.84 38.63 -5.78
C GLY A 298 -27.20 38.04 -5.40
N HIS A 299 -27.57 36.93 -6.05
CA HIS A 299 -28.87 36.31 -5.90
C HIS A 299 -28.76 34.78 -5.88
N ALA A 300 -29.65 34.13 -5.14
CA ALA A 300 -29.79 32.68 -5.16
C ALA A 300 -31.26 32.25 -5.21
N ARG A 301 -31.55 31.18 -5.95
CA ARG A 301 -32.90 30.61 -6.03
C ARG A 301 -32.85 29.17 -6.54
N VAL A 302 -33.79 28.33 -6.09
CA VAL A 302 -34.12 27.08 -6.79
C VAL A 302 -35.02 27.43 -7.98
N ILE A 303 -34.62 27.03 -9.19
CA ILE A 303 -35.29 27.39 -10.45
C ILE A 303 -35.71 26.13 -11.19
N ASP A 304 -36.93 26.11 -11.74
CA ASP A 304 -37.33 25.09 -12.72
C ASP A 304 -36.47 25.24 -13.97
N MET A 305 -35.68 24.22 -14.27
CA MET A 305 -34.64 24.22 -15.29
C MET A 305 -35.20 24.03 -16.69
N ASN A 306 -35.93 25.03 -17.17
CA ASN A 306 -36.33 25.18 -18.56
C ASN A 306 -35.71 26.45 -19.14
N GLU A 307 -35.28 26.38 -20.41
CA GLU A 307 -34.53 27.46 -21.09
C GLU A 307 -35.21 28.83 -20.94
N GLY A 308 -36.50 28.92 -21.27
CA GLY A 308 -37.26 30.18 -21.19
C GLY A 308 -37.35 30.76 -19.77
N ASN A 309 -37.59 29.94 -18.74
CA ASN A 309 -37.66 30.41 -17.35
C ASN A 309 -36.28 30.79 -16.80
N PHE A 310 -35.25 29.97 -17.06
CA PHE A 310 -33.90 30.23 -16.58
C PHE A 310 -33.36 31.56 -17.12
N GLU A 311 -33.47 31.76 -18.44
CA GLU A 311 -33.02 32.99 -19.10
C GLU A 311 -33.85 34.19 -18.63
N HIS A 312 -35.16 34.03 -18.44
CA HIS A 312 -36.03 35.09 -17.93
C HIS A 312 -35.66 35.52 -16.50
N VAL A 313 -35.35 34.58 -15.61
CA VAL A 313 -35.03 34.86 -14.20
C VAL A 313 -33.61 35.41 -14.03
N THR A 314 -32.64 34.87 -14.76
CA THR A 314 -31.21 35.14 -14.51
C THR A 314 -30.57 36.08 -15.53
N SER A 315 -31.15 36.19 -16.74
CA SER A 315 -30.53 36.84 -17.91
C SER A 315 -29.20 36.20 -18.37
N LEU A 316 -28.95 34.93 -18.01
CA LEU A 316 -27.78 34.15 -18.40
C LEU A 316 -28.17 33.04 -19.38
N THR A 317 -27.21 32.56 -20.17
CA THR A 317 -27.40 31.42 -21.08
C THR A 317 -27.76 30.15 -20.32
N TYR A 318 -28.80 29.43 -20.78
CA TYR A 318 -29.28 28.21 -20.14
C TYR A 318 -28.22 27.08 -20.10
N PRO A 319 -27.84 26.56 -18.91
CA PRO A 319 -26.80 25.54 -18.80
C PRO A 319 -27.30 24.10 -18.97
N GLY A 320 -28.62 23.86 -19.01
CA GLY A 320 -29.24 22.53 -18.96
C GLY A 320 -29.24 21.88 -17.57
N THR A 321 -29.96 20.77 -17.41
CA THR A 321 -29.96 19.92 -16.19
C THR A 321 -28.77 18.97 -16.17
N ASP A 322 -28.48 18.30 -15.05
CA ASP A 322 -27.35 17.35 -14.93
C ASP A 322 -27.66 15.92 -15.43
N PHE A 323 -28.78 15.71 -16.11
CA PHE A 323 -29.29 14.41 -16.58
C PHE A 323 -29.59 13.36 -15.50
N SER A 324 -29.75 13.79 -14.25
CA SER A 324 -30.24 12.89 -13.19
C SER A 324 -31.73 12.58 -13.37
N LYS A 325 -32.15 11.43 -12.83
CA LYS A 325 -33.53 10.93 -12.94
C LYS A 325 -34.50 11.93 -12.30
N ASN A 326 -35.57 12.27 -13.03
CA ASN A 326 -36.62 13.20 -12.57
C ASN A 326 -36.08 14.57 -12.11
N ASN A 327 -34.88 14.96 -12.55
CA ASN A 327 -34.32 16.26 -12.23
C ASN A 327 -34.98 17.33 -13.11
N THR A 328 -35.70 18.24 -12.48
CA THR A 328 -36.40 19.35 -13.12
C THR A 328 -36.00 20.71 -12.56
N LYS A 329 -35.28 20.76 -11.44
CA LYS A 329 -34.94 21.98 -10.71
C LYS A 329 -33.49 21.97 -10.26
N SER A 330 -32.86 23.13 -10.23
CA SER A 330 -31.50 23.26 -9.68
C SER A 330 -31.40 24.51 -8.80
N MET A 331 -30.47 24.50 -7.85
CA MET A 331 -30.06 25.71 -7.14
C MET A 331 -29.22 26.57 -8.08
N VAL A 332 -29.61 27.82 -8.29
CA VAL A 332 -28.87 28.76 -9.14
C VAL A 332 -28.41 29.95 -8.31
N LEU A 333 -27.10 30.19 -8.32
CA LEU A 333 -26.49 31.40 -7.81
C LEU A 333 -26.05 32.25 -9.00
N TRP A 334 -26.36 33.54 -8.99
CA TRP A 334 -25.90 34.45 -10.04
C TRP A 334 -25.59 35.83 -9.48
N ALA A 335 -24.68 36.52 -10.16
CA ALA A 335 -24.23 37.84 -9.78
C ALA A 335 -23.85 38.70 -10.99
N ASN A 336 -23.99 40.01 -10.84
CA ASN A 336 -23.48 41.00 -11.80
C ASN A 336 -22.53 41.97 -11.09
N GLU A 337 -21.27 41.57 -10.93
CA GLU A 337 -20.29 42.24 -10.05
C GLU A 337 -20.76 42.21 -8.58
N GLY A 338 -21.15 41.02 -8.12
CA GLY A 338 -21.69 40.79 -6.78
C GLY A 338 -21.16 39.53 -6.14
N TYR A 339 -21.69 39.19 -4.96
CA TYR A 339 -21.43 37.92 -4.31
C TYR A 339 -22.67 37.44 -3.56
N VAL A 340 -22.79 36.12 -3.42
CA VAL A 340 -23.87 35.48 -2.67
C VAL A 340 -23.36 34.15 -2.09
N SER A 341 -23.80 33.82 -0.88
CA SER A 341 -23.53 32.55 -0.21
C SER A 341 -24.81 32.02 0.41
N VAL A 342 -25.10 30.73 0.17
CA VAL A 342 -26.22 30.02 0.78
C VAL A 342 -25.73 28.86 1.63
N VAL A 343 -26.39 28.62 2.76
CA VAL A 343 -26.04 27.56 3.71
C VAL A 343 -27.17 26.53 3.80
N SER A 344 -26.80 25.25 3.87
CA SER A 344 -27.74 24.12 4.00
C SER A 344 -28.25 23.95 5.43
N GLN A 345 -29.26 23.11 5.62
CA GLN A 345 -29.47 22.46 6.93
C GLN A 345 -28.25 21.57 7.29
N PRO A 346 -28.03 21.32 8.59
CA PRO A 346 -26.91 20.48 9.02
C PRO A 346 -27.04 19.00 8.63
N VAL A 347 -25.91 18.38 8.28
CA VAL A 347 -25.73 16.95 8.05
C VAL A 347 -25.03 16.34 9.27
N ASP A 348 -25.58 15.26 9.83
CA ASP A 348 -24.97 14.54 10.95
C ASP A 348 -23.68 13.82 10.52
N ILE A 349 -22.61 14.03 11.29
CA ILE A 349 -21.31 13.39 11.11
C ILE A 349 -21.00 12.58 12.37
N LYS A 350 -20.93 11.25 12.26
CA LYS A 350 -20.63 10.38 13.41
C LYS A 350 -19.15 10.43 13.78
N ALA A 351 -18.85 10.17 15.05
CA ALA A 351 -17.48 10.00 15.51
C ALA A 351 -16.79 8.88 14.71
N PHE A 352 -15.53 9.10 14.33
CA PHE A 352 -14.76 8.24 13.40
C PHE A 352 -15.43 7.99 12.04
N GLY A 353 -16.52 8.69 11.69
CA GLY A 353 -17.17 8.54 10.40
C GLY A 353 -16.33 9.18 9.29
N LEU A 354 -16.17 8.49 8.17
CA LEU A 354 -15.51 9.02 6.97
C LEU A 354 -16.56 9.25 5.90
N TYR A 355 -16.59 10.45 5.33
CA TYR A 355 -17.65 10.88 4.43
C TYR A 355 -17.11 11.47 3.14
N LYS A 356 -17.77 11.16 2.03
CA LYS A 356 -17.55 11.71 0.70
C LYS A 356 -18.79 12.50 0.30
N ILE A 357 -18.62 13.78 0.03
CA ILE A 357 -19.67 14.69 -0.42
C ILE A 357 -19.40 15.00 -1.88
N THR A 358 -20.36 14.73 -2.76
CA THR A 358 -20.29 15.06 -4.18
C THR A 358 -21.29 16.15 -4.48
N VAL A 359 -20.83 17.25 -5.08
CA VAL A 359 -21.67 18.36 -5.55
C VAL A 359 -21.49 18.50 -7.05
N ARG A 360 -22.59 18.52 -7.81
CA ARG A 360 -22.55 18.81 -9.23
C ARG A 360 -22.80 20.29 -9.46
N ALA A 361 -21.94 20.93 -10.26
CA ALA A 361 -22.12 22.34 -10.60
C ALA A 361 -21.69 22.64 -12.05
N LYS A 362 -22.43 23.53 -12.71
CA LYS A 362 -22.11 24.01 -14.06
C LYS A 362 -22.25 25.52 -14.13
N THR A 363 -21.22 26.20 -14.60
CA THR A 363 -21.21 27.66 -14.75
C THR A 363 -22.08 28.11 -15.92
N ALA A 364 -22.81 29.21 -15.75
CA ALA A 364 -23.56 29.92 -16.79
C ALA A 364 -22.96 31.33 -16.95
N ASP A 365 -22.30 31.59 -18.08
CA ASP A 365 -21.67 32.88 -18.41
C ASP A 365 -20.75 33.47 -17.31
N LEU A 366 -20.09 32.60 -16.53
CA LEU A 366 -19.16 33.03 -15.48
C LEU A 366 -17.88 33.60 -16.10
N THR A 367 -17.77 34.93 -16.11
CA THR A 367 -16.65 35.68 -16.71
C THR A 367 -15.73 36.32 -15.67
N ALA A 368 -16.18 36.45 -14.42
CA ALA A 368 -15.40 36.92 -13.29
C ALA A 368 -15.86 36.24 -11.99
N GLY A 369 -14.97 36.13 -11.00
CA GLY A 369 -15.21 35.44 -9.72
C GLY A 369 -15.08 33.92 -9.82
N THR A 370 -15.42 33.23 -8.73
CA THR A 370 -15.34 31.77 -8.60
C THR A 370 -16.51 31.23 -7.80
N PHE A 371 -16.90 29.98 -8.09
CA PHE A 371 -17.80 29.20 -7.23
C PHE A 371 -16.99 28.31 -6.28
N LEU A 372 -17.38 28.29 -5.00
CA LEU A 372 -16.75 27.50 -3.95
C LEU A 372 -17.83 26.78 -3.13
N VAL A 373 -17.46 25.61 -2.59
CA VAL A 373 -18.24 24.92 -1.56
C VAL A 373 -17.40 24.85 -0.30
N LYS A 374 -17.97 25.26 0.83
CA LYS A 374 -17.35 25.15 2.14
C LYS A 374 -18.09 24.11 2.97
N ALA A 375 -17.35 23.15 3.51
CA ALA A 375 -17.84 22.35 4.63
C ALA A 375 -17.51 23.09 5.94
N ARG A 376 -18.52 23.33 6.77
CA ARG A 376 -18.35 24.00 8.06
C ARG A 376 -19.02 23.20 9.17
N GLU A 377 -18.28 22.91 10.22
CA GLU A 377 -18.80 22.33 11.44
C GLU A 377 -19.71 23.32 12.18
N THR A 378 -20.83 22.82 12.68
CA THR A 378 -21.80 23.59 13.48
C THR A 378 -21.35 23.74 14.92
N SER A 379 -22.08 24.55 15.70
CA SER A 379 -21.87 24.67 17.14
C SER A 379 -22.34 23.46 17.96
N LYS A 380 -22.87 22.39 17.35
CA LYS A 380 -23.49 21.24 18.05
C LYS A 380 -22.66 20.72 19.22
N ILE A 381 -21.36 20.48 19.01
CA ILE A 381 -20.47 19.97 20.08
C ILE A 381 -20.39 20.97 21.23
N LYS A 382 -20.24 22.26 20.94
CA LYS A 382 -20.19 23.31 21.97
C LYS A 382 -21.52 23.44 22.72
N ASP A 383 -22.65 23.31 22.01
CA ASP A 383 -23.98 23.44 22.58
C ASP A 383 -24.36 22.22 23.45
N GLU A 384 -23.94 21.01 23.05
CA GLU A 384 -24.17 19.76 23.81
C GLU A 384 -23.20 19.63 24.99
N PHE A 385 -21.96 20.11 24.84
CA PHE A 385 -20.88 20.02 25.83
C PHE A 385 -20.40 21.42 26.23
N ALA A 386 -21.27 22.17 26.91
CA ALA A 386 -21.04 23.58 27.27
C ALA A 386 -19.77 23.85 28.09
N TYR A 387 -19.15 22.83 28.72
CA TYR A 387 -17.88 22.96 29.44
C TYR A 387 -16.66 23.05 28.51
N LEU A 388 -16.80 22.82 27.21
CA LEU A 388 -15.74 22.93 26.21
C LEU A 388 -15.60 24.37 25.67
N ASP A 389 -15.41 25.35 26.55
CA ASP A 389 -15.41 26.78 26.20
C ASP A 389 -14.37 27.19 25.13
N SER A 390 -13.28 26.42 24.99
CA SER A 390 -12.22 26.64 24.00
C SER A 390 -12.45 25.95 22.65
N TYR A 391 -13.52 25.16 22.52
CA TYR A 391 -13.80 24.44 21.28
C TYR A 391 -14.20 25.39 20.15
N THR A 392 -13.50 25.28 19.02
CA THR A 392 -13.72 26.10 17.83
C THR A 392 -14.10 25.19 16.66
N PRO A 393 -15.32 25.33 16.10
CA PRO A 393 -15.74 24.53 14.95
C PRO A 393 -14.80 24.67 13.75
N CYS A 394 -14.52 23.55 13.09
CA CYS A 394 -13.63 23.52 11.93
C CYS A 394 -14.38 23.90 10.63
N SER A 395 -13.69 24.49 9.66
CA SER A 395 -14.25 24.69 8.32
C SER A 395 -13.18 24.67 7.23
N LYS A 396 -13.59 24.36 6.01
CA LYS A 396 -12.68 24.30 4.86
C LYS A 396 -13.41 24.60 3.56
N ASP A 397 -12.83 25.49 2.75
CA ASP A 397 -13.24 25.78 1.38
C ASP A 397 -12.72 24.71 0.40
N SER A 398 -13.51 24.41 -0.62
CA SER A 398 -13.13 23.56 -1.74
C SER A 398 -12.18 24.28 -2.69
N THR A 399 -11.62 23.55 -3.64
CA THR A 399 -11.11 24.13 -4.88
C THR A 399 -12.23 24.83 -5.63
N ALA A 400 -11.88 25.95 -6.26
CA ALA A 400 -12.83 26.73 -7.07
C ALA A 400 -13.27 25.97 -8.33
N ILE A 401 -14.56 26.08 -8.66
CA ILE A 401 -15.10 25.73 -9.98
C ILE A 401 -15.26 27.04 -10.75
N SER A 402 -14.62 27.13 -11.92
CA SER A 402 -14.64 28.31 -12.79
C SER A 402 -15.10 28.00 -14.22
N GLY A 403 -15.55 26.78 -14.50
CA GLY A 403 -16.02 26.39 -15.82
C GLY A 403 -16.83 25.09 -15.82
N LYS A 404 -17.17 24.63 -17.04
CA LYS A 404 -17.86 23.37 -17.27
C LYS A 404 -16.93 22.17 -17.15
N GLY A 405 -17.50 21.03 -16.77
CA GLY A 405 -16.85 19.73 -16.74
C GLY A 405 -16.69 19.11 -18.14
N SER A 406 -16.23 17.87 -18.18
CA SER A 406 -16.03 17.11 -19.43
C SER A 406 -16.98 15.92 -19.59
N ASN A 407 -17.67 15.52 -18.51
CA ASN A 407 -18.52 14.34 -18.52
C ASN A 407 -19.87 14.64 -19.17
N LYS A 408 -20.05 14.13 -20.39
CA LYS A 408 -21.27 14.34 -21.17
C LYS A 408 -22.50 13.60 -20.62
N PHE A 409 -22.31 12.53 -19.86
CA PHE A 409 -23.42 11.78 -19.24
C PHE A 409 -24.11 12.55 -18.11
N ILE A 410 -23.50 13.64 -17.66
CA ILE A 410 -24.07 14.59 -16.69
C ILE A 410 -24.14 16.01 -17.26
N ASN A 411 -24.29 16.13 -18.59
CA ASN A 411 -24.36 17.41 -19.28
C ASN A 411 -23.17 18.34 -18.98
N GLU A 412 -21.95 17.80 -18.92
CA GLU A 412 -20.74 18.58 -18.63
C GLU A 412 -20.83 19.36 -17.29
N TYR A 413 -21.63 18.91 -16.33
CA TYR A 413 -21.51 19.36 -14.95
C TYR A 413 -20.15 18.93 -14.41
N SER A 414 -19.52 19.79 -13.62
CA SER A 414 -18.32 19.45 -12.85
C SER A 414 -18.74 18.75 -11.57
N GLU A 415 -18.10 17.63 -11.23
CA GLU A 415 -18.26 16.98 -9.93
C GLU A 415 -17.16 17.44 -8.99
N MET A 416 -17.56 18.15 -7.93
CA MET A 416 -16.66 18.48 -6.82
C MET A 416 -16.84 17.45 -5.72
N ILE A 417 -15.74 16.79 -5.38
CA ILE A 417 -15.68 15.82 -4.30
C ILE A 417 -15.02 16.49 -3.10
N PHE A 418 -15.67 16.38 -1.94
CA PHE A 418 -15.20 16.89 -0.67
C PHE A 418 -15.23 15.77 0.38
N TYR A 419 -14.12 15.55 1.08
CA TYR A 419 -14.01 14.53 2.11
C TYR A 419 -14.13 15.15 3.51
N VAL A 420 -14.88 14.51 4.40
CA VAL A 420 -15.04 14.92 5.79
C VAL A 420 -14.73 13.75 6.71
N GLN A 421 -13.75 13.93 7.59
CA GLN A 421 -13.43 13.00 8.66
C GLN A 421 -14.07 13.49 9.96
N GLY A 422 -14.94 12.67 10.52
CA GLY A 422 -15.61 12.91 11.79
C GLY A 422 -14.65 12.94 12.97
N HIS A 423 -15.11 13.54 14.06
CA HIS A 423 -14.31 13.71 15.27
C HIS A 423 -14.01 12.36 15.92
N SER A 424 -12.90 12.25 16.64
CA SER A 424 -12.53 11.02 17.33
C SER A 424 -13.37 10.67 18.57
N LYS A 425 -14.26 11.56 19.03
CA LYS A 425 -14.94 11.46 20.34
C LYS A 425 -16.41 11.81 20.19
N TYR A 426 -16.68 12.99 19.65
CA TYR A 426 -18.04 13.53 19.57
C TYR A 426 -18.69 13.21 18.22
N ASN A 427 -19.99 12.93 18.24
CA ASN A 427 -20.78 13.09 17.03
C ASN A 427 -20.94 14.59 16.76
N SER A 428 -20.75 15.01 15.52
CA SER A 428 -20.83 16.41 15.11
C SER A 428 -21.91 16.60 14.04
N GLN A 429 -21.98 17.81 13.52
CA GLN A 429 -22.81 18.20 12.38
C GLN A 429 -22.04 19.21 11.54
N ILE A 430 -22.16 19.09 10.22
CA ILE A 430 -21.63 20.07 9.27
C ILE A 430 -22.75 20.71 8.45
N GLU A 431 -22.53 21.92 8.01
CA GLU A 431 -23.32 22.60 6.98
C GLU A 431 -22.48 22.75 5.73
N LEU A 432 -23.14 22.77 4.57
CA LEU A 432 -22.52 23.14 3.31
C LEU A 432 -22.86 24.58 2.99
N VAL A 433 -21.84 25.40 2.71
CA VAL A 433 -22.01 26.76 2.19
C VAL A 433 -21.62 26.78 0.72
N LEU A 434 -22.55 27.17 -0.14
CA LEU A 434 -22.33 27.35 -1.58
C LEU A 434 -22.13 28.84 -1.84
N SER A 435 -20.99 29.24 -2.36
CA SER A 435 -20.60 30.64 -2.51
C SER A 435 -20.22 30.98 -3.94
N LEU A 436 -20.80 32.04 -4.48
CA LEU A 436 -20.43 32.64 -5.75
C LEU A 436 -19.83 34.03 -5.49
N GLY A 437 -18.53 34.19 -5.77
CA GLY A 437 -17.79 35.41 -5.49
C GLY A 437 -17.57 35.68 -3.99
N SER A 438 -16.91 36.79 -3.68
CA SER A 438 -16.71 37.29 -2.32
C SER A 438 -16.62 38.82 -2.31
N GLU A 439 -16.60 39.44 -1.13
CA GLU A 439 -16.40 40.89 -0.99
C GLU A 439 -15.11 41.39 -1.67
N SER A 440 -14.06 40.57 -1.67
CA SER A 440 -12.76 40.89 -2.29
C SER A 440 -12.63 40.41 -3.74
N ASN A 441 -13.51 39.54 -4.20
CA ASN A 441 -13.50 38.97 -5.55
C ASN A 441 -14.93 38.79 -6.09
N LEU A 442 -15.48 39.88 -6.60
CA LEU A 442 -16.86 39.93 -7.11
C LEU A 442 -17.03 39.03 -8.34
N ALA A 443 -18.15 38.33 -8.41
CA ALA A 443 -18.51 37.45 -9.51
C ALA A 443 -19.39 38.15 -10.55
N LYS A 444 -19.26 37.72 -11.81
CA LYS A 444 -20.13 38.11 -12.93
C LYS A 444 -20.49 36.87 -13.75
N GLY A 445 -21.77 36.55 -13.79
CA GLY A 445 -22.32 35.29 -14.32
C GLY A 445 -22.99 34.47 -13.23
N GLY A 446 -23.15 33.17 -13.44
CA GLY A 446 -23.82 32.29 -12.49
C GLY A 446 -23.35 30.85 -12.54
N VAL A 447 -23.98 30.04 -11.69
CA VAL A 447 -23.72 28.61 -11.55
C VAL A 447 -25.02 27.92 -11.17
N ALA A 448 -25.33 26.83 -11.88
CA ALA A 448 -26.35 25.88 -11.50
C ALA A 448 -25.70 24.75 -10.68
N ILE A 449 -26.28 24.43 -9.54
CA ILE A 449 -25.84 23.39 -8.60
C ILE A 449 -26.96 22.38 -8.44
N ASP A 450 -26.57 21.11 -8.43
CA ASP A 450 -27.51 20.00 -8.34
C ASP A 450 -26.92 18.76 -7.65
N ASN A 451 -27.80 17.85 -7.27
CA ASN A 451 -27.53 16.49 -6.79
C ASN A 451 -26.35 16.40 -5.83
N ILE A 452 -26.52 17.02 -4.66
CA ILE A 452 -25.57 16.88 -3.56
C ILE A 452 -25.76 15.51 -2.91
N VAL A 453 -24.74 14.66 -2.99
CA VAL A 453 -24.78 13.30 -2.41
C VAL A 453 -23.78 13.23 -1.27
N VAL A 454 -24.23 12.75 -0.11
CA VAL A 454 -23.36 12.44 1.03
C VAL A 454 -23.30 10.93 1.20
N GLU A 455 -22.10 10.38 1.04
CA GLU A 455 -21.82 8.95 1.21
C GLU A 455 -20.93 8.76 2.42
N ARG A 456 -21.18 7.70 3.19
CA ARG A 456 -20.17 7.17 4.11
C ARG A 456 -19.23 6.24 3.35
N VAL A 457 -17.94 6.40 3.58
CA VAL A 457 -16.88 5.66 2.88
C VAL A 457 -15.94 4.99 3.88
N GLY A 458 -15.18 4.01 3.41
CA GLY A 458 -14.12 3.38 4.18
C GLY A 458 -12.78 4.07 3.97
N SER A 459 -11.76 3.68 4.75
CA SER A 459 -10.40 4.24 4.64
C SER A 459 -9.79 4.09 3.23
N ASP A 460 -10.17 3.05 2.47
CA ASP A 460 -9.63 2.82 1.12
C ASP A 460 -10.12 3.87 0.10
N ASP A 461 -11.37 4.32 0.25
CA ASP A 461 -12.02 5.29 -0.63
C ASP A 461 -11.84 6.73 -0.13
N PHE A 462 -11.53 6.92 1.15
CA PHE A 462 -11.33 8.23 1.75
C PHE A 462 -10.00 8.87 1.31
N LYS A 463 -10.03 10.16 0.95
CA LYS A 463 -8.86 10.91 0.49
C LYS A 463 -8.66 12.14 1.37
N THR A 464 -7.40 12.39 1.75
CA THR A 464 -7.00 13.53 2.58
C THR A 464 -6.24 14.59 1.79
N ASP A 465 -5.93 14.32 0.52
CA ASP A 465 -5.40 15.27 -0.44
C ASP A 465 -6.51 16.12 -1.08
N GLY A 466 -6.27 17.42 -1.21
CA GLY A 466 -7.22 18.36 -1.83
C GLY A 466 -8.34 18.84 -0.90
N ASN A 467 -9.60 18.56 -1.27
CA ASN A 467 -10.80 19.05 -0.58
C ASN A 467 -11.13 18.16 0.61
N TYR A 468 -10.51 18.44 1.75
CA TYR A 468 -10.62 17.62 2.96
C TYR A 468 -10.79 18.47 4.21
N LEU A 469 -11.76 18.08 5.06
CA LEU A 469 -12.01 18.64 6.37
C LEU A 469 -11.88 17.54 7.44
N GLU A 470 -10.95 17.74 8.38
CA GLU A 470 -10.87 16.95 9.60
C GLU A 470 -11.58 17.68 10.74
N LEU A 471 -12.58 17.04 11.34
CA LEU A 471 -13.17 17.53 12.59
C LEU A 471 -12.26 17.11 13.74
N LYS A 472 -11.47 18.03 14.27
CA LYS A 472 -10.40 17.71 15.24
C LYS A 472 -10.88 17.79 16.69
N THR A 473 -10.31 16.93 17.54
CA THR A 473 -10.13 17.22 18.97
C THR A 473 -9.18 18.40 19.14
N ALA A 474 -9.44 19.25 20.13
CA ALA A 474 -8.61 20.43 20.41
C ALA A 474 -7.12 20.13 20.77
N THR A 475 -6.70 18.88 20.97
CA THR A 475 -5.28 18.52 21.17
C THR A 475 -5.01 17.07 20.74
N ALA A 476 -3.95 16.85 19.96
CA ALA A 476 -3.41 15.50 19.76
C ALA A 476 -2.76 15.05 21.07
N TYR A 477 -2.97 13.79 21.46
CA TYR A 477 -2.22 13.22 22.59
C TYR A 477 -0.77 13.03 22.16
N GLU A 478 0.15 13.79 22.76
CA GLU A 478 1.59 13.76 22.45
C GLU A 478 2.39 12.76 23.31
N GLY A 479 1.72 11.80 23.96
CA GLY A 479 2.42 10.82 24.81
C GLY A 479 3.34 9.91 24.01
N THR A 480 4.43 9.46 24.66
CA THR A 480 5.47 8.60 24.05
C THR A 480 4.89 7.28 23.51
N ILE A 481 3.85 6.74 24.16
CA ILE A 481 3.11 5.59 23.65
C ILE A 481 1.98 6.12 22.77
N LYS A 482 2.10 5.88 21.46
CA LYS A 482 1.11 6.35 20.49
C LYS A 482 -0.26 5.78 20.79
N ASN A 483 -1.27 6.65 20.66
CA ASN A 483 -2.68 6.30 20.84
C ASN A 483 -2.98 5.60 22.18
N GLY A 484 -2.27 5.96 23.26
CA GLY A 484 -2.48 5.37 24.58
C GLY A 484 -3.82 5.73 25.24
N ASN A 485 -4.49 6.76 24.73
CA ASN A 485 -5.84 7.18 25.11
C ASN A 485 -6.93 6.65 24.15
N PHE A 486 -6.55 5.83 23.17
CA PHE A 486 -7.46 5.16 22.24
C PHE A 486 -8.43 6.08 21.49
N ASN A 487 -7.97 7.30 21.18
CA ASN A 487 -8.71 8.31 20.43
C ASN A 487 -8.39 8.33 18.93
N LEU A 488 -7.58 7.39 18.44
CA LEU A 488 -7.27 7.24 17.02
C LEU A 488 -7.66 5.84 16.54
N ALA A 489 -8.47 5.78 15.49
CA ALA A 489 -8.90 4.53 14.87
C ALA A 489 -8.16 4.25 13.56
N ALA A 490 -8.07 2.98 13.18
CA ALA A 490 -7.49 2.52 11.92
C ALA A 490 -8.46 1.63 11.13
N ASN A 491 -8.29 1.58 9.81
CA ASN A 491 -9.07 0.75 8.89
C ASN A 491 -10.58 0.93 9.09
N LEU A 492 -11.03 2.18 9.07
CA LEU A 492 -12.42 2.53 9.23
C LEU A 492 -13.21 2.01 8.04
N ASP A 493 -14.20 1.17 8.30
CA ASP A 493 -15.11 0.65 7.28
C ASP A 493 -16.25 1.64 6.99
N LYS A 494 -16.80 1.57 5.77
CA LYS A 494 -17.99 2.35 5.38
C LYS A 494 -19.23 1.96 6.18
N ASN A 495 -19.27 0.77 6.77
CA ASN A 495 -20.38 0.31 7.61
C ASN A 495 -20.19 0.75 9.08
N THR A 496 -21.30 0.84 9.83
CA THR A 496 -21.25 1.19 11.27
C THR A 496 -20.67 0.03 12.07
N SER A 497 -19.47 0.21 12.61
CA SER A 497 -18.99 -0.62 13.70
C SER A 497 -19.27 0.09 15.03
N SER A 498 -19.73 -0.65 16.03
CA SER A 498 -19.80 -0.16 17.40
C SER A 498 -18.42 -0.17 18.08
N LEU A 499 -17.43 -0.84 17.49
CA LEU A 499 -16.04 -0.91 17.96
C LEU A 499 -15.06 -0.64 16.82
N PHE A 500 -14.16 0.33 16.99
CA PHE A 500 -13.18 0.67 15.97
C PHE A 500 -11.82 0.05 16.28
N LYS A 501 -11.06 -0.40 15.27
CA LYS A 501 -9.71 -0.89 15.52
C LYS A 501 -8.82 0.28 15.98
N PRO A 502 -8.04 0.16 17.07
CA PRO A 502 -7.12 1.22 17.47
C PRO A 502 -5.97 1.37 16.47
N ALA A 503 -5.68 2.61 16.06
CA ALA A 503 -4.45 2.95 15.34
C ALA A 503 -3.23 2.71 16.24
N ASP A 504 -2.06 2.43 15.66
CA ASP A 504 -0.80 2.14 16.37
C ASP A 504 -0.83 0.94 17.32
N TRP A 505 -1.89 0.12 17.29
CA TRP A 505 -2.01 -1.12 18.07
C TRP A 505 -2.33 -2.30 17.16
N THR A 506 -1.63 -3.41 17.37
CA THR A 506 -1.81 -4.66 16.62
C THR A 506 -2.60 -5.66 17.46
N LEU A 507 -3.75 -6.09 16.95
CA LEU A 507 -4.60 -7.08 17.60
C LEU A 507 -4.22 -8.50 17.14
N SER A 508 -4.20 -9.45 18.07
CA SER A 508 -4.00 -10.87 17.82
C SER A 508 -5.05 -11.68 18.57
N GLN A 509 -5.70 -12.61 17.87
CA GLN A 509 -6.79 -13.43 18.41
C GLN A 509 -6.55 -14.90 18.11
N SER A 510 -6.91 -15.78 19.04
CA SER A 510 -6.87 -17.23 18.79
C SER A 510 -7.88 -17.64 17.70
N SER A 511 -7.57 -18.71 16.97
CA SER A 511 -8.42 -19.27 15.91
C SER A 511 -9.62 -20.09 16.43
N ALA A 512 -9.81 -20.17 17.74
CA ALA A 512 -10.92 -20.93 18.32
C ALA A 512 -12.28 -20.27 18.00
N ASN A 513 -13.31 -21.10 17.83
CA ASN A 513 -14.69 -20.68 17.51
C ASN A 513 -15.40 -20.14 18.77
N VAL A 514 -14.90 -19.02 19.27
CA VAL A 514 -15.43 -18.23 20.39
C VAL A 514 -15.65 -16.83 19.87
N THR A 515 -16.81 -16.24 20.17
CA THR A 515 -17.07 -14.83 19.84
C THR A 515 -16.09 -13.96 20.61
N LYS A 516 -15.26 -13.23 19.86
CA LYS A 516 -14.26 -12.27 20.37
C LYS A 516 -14.54 -10.90 19.79
N GLN A 517 -14.35 -9.87 20.60
CA GLN A 517 -14.38 -8.48 20.15
C GLN A 517 -13.17 -7.75 20.74
N ALA A 518 -12.57 -6.85 19.97
CA ALA A 518 -11.55 -5.94 20.47
C ALA A 518 -11.58 -4.65 19.66
N GLY A 519 -11.55 -3.51 20.34
CA GLY A 519 -11.61 -2.20 19.69
C GLY A 519 -11.87 -1.06 20.65
N ILE A 520 -11.85 0.15 20.10
CA ILE A 520 -12.19 1.41 20.73
C ILE A 520 -13.70 1.44 20.98
N LEU A 521 -14.06 1.71 22.22
CA LEU A 521 -15.40 1.82 22.73
C LEU A 521 -15.61 3.23 23.28
N ASN A 522 -16.63 3.93 22.81
CA ASN A 522 -17.02 5.21 23.40
C ASN A 522 -17.91 4.98 24.62
N ILE A 523 -17.52 5.55 25.76
CA ILE A 523 -18.18 5.32 27.05
C ILE A 523 -19.24 6.37 27.39
N TYR A 524 -19.45 7.37 26.53
CA TYR A 524 -20.52 8.34 26.75
C TYR A 524 -21.87 7.63 26.71
N GLN A 525 -22.67 7.76 27.78
CA GLN A 525 -23.84 6.90 27.98
C GLN A 525 -24.83 6.88 26.79
N PRO A 526 -25.16 8.02 26.14
CA PRO A 526 -25.98 8.01 24.93
C PRO A 526 -25.37 7.22 23.77
N TYR A 527 -24.06 7.33 23.54
CA TYR A 527 -23.38 6.66 22.43
C TYR A 527 -23.20 5.17 22.71
N PHE A 528 -22.84 4.81 23.95
CA PHE A 528 -22.77 3.43 24.41
C PHE A 528 -24.13 2.72 24.24
N SER A 529 -25.22 3.38 24.65
CA SER A 529 -26.58 2.82 24.54
C SER A 529 -27.00 2.62 23.08
N ALA A 530 -26.66 3.56 22.20
CA ALA A 530 -26.91 3.44 20.77
C ALA A 530 -26.10 2.31 20.10
N GLY A 531 -24.97 1.91 20.70
CA GLY A 531 -24.15 0.79 20.24
C GLY A 531 -24.77 -0.60 20.48
N GLY A 532 -25.83 -0.69 21.28
CA GLY A 532 -26.57 -1.94 21.51
C GLY A 532 -25.80 -3.00 22.30
N PHE A 533 -24.86 -2.59 23.17
CA PHE A 533 -24.06 -3.52 23.97
C PHE A 533 -24.88 -4.16 25.10
N GLU A 534 -24.71 -5.47 25.30
CA GLU A 534 -25.41 -6.25 26.33
C GLU A 534 -24.66 -6.32 27.68
N PHE A 535 -23.68 -5.44 27.91
CA PHE A 535 -22.93 -5.35 29.16
C PHE A 535 -22.99 -3.94 29.74
N ALA A 536 -22.72 -3.81 31.03
CA ALA A 536 -22.74 -2.51 31.69
C ALA A 536 -21.57 -1.63 31.23
N ASN A 537 -21.85 -0.35 31.01
CA ASN A 537 -20.86 0.64 30.61
C ASN A 537 -19.69 0.68 31.62
N PRO A 538 -18.42 0.54 31.18
CA PRO A 538 -17.28 0.52 32.10
C PRO A 538 -17.05 1.85 32.83
N GLY A 539 -17.57 2.97 32.30
CA GLY A 539 -17.35 4.33 32.81
C GLY A 539 -15.93 4.86 32.54
N ASP A 540 -15.71 6.14 32.85
CA ASP A 540 -14.46 6.86 32.64
C ASP A 540 -13.34 6.31 33.53
N ALA A 541 -12.14 6.24 32.96
CA ALA A 541 -10.99 5.67 33.65
C ALA A 541 -10.53 6.51 34.86
N LEU A 542 -10.84 7.80 34.95
CA LEU A 542 -10.50 8.67 36.07
C LEU A 542 -11.46 8.56 37.24
N ASP A 543 -12.75 8.68 36.98
CA ASP A 543 -13.75 8.85 38.03
C ASP A 543 -14.92 7.85 37.95
N GLY A 544 -14.96 7.00 36.92
CA GLY A 544 -15.99 6.00 36.71
C GLY A 544 -17.33 6.55 36.22
N THR A 545 -17.41 7.84 35.85
CA THR A 545 -18.63 8.46 35.34
C THR A 545 -18.91 8.06 33.89
N THR A 546 -20.10 8.36 33.37
CA THR A 546 -20.47 8.10 31.96
C THR A 546 -20.97 9.37 31.26
N THR A 547 -20.77 10.51 31.90
CA THR A 547 -21.18 11.84 31.44
C THR A 547 -20.18 12.45 30.48
N ASP A 548 -18.91 12.06 30.59
CA ASP A 548 -17.85 12.55 29.74
C ASP A 548 -17.75 11.72 28.46
N VAL A 549 -17.41 12.41 27.36
CA VAL A 549 -17.18 11.74 26.08
C VAL A 549 -15.72 11.33 26.00
N GLU A 550 -15.49 10.07 26.31
CA GLU A 550 -14.19 9.44 26.24
C GLU A 550 -14.27 8.10 25.53
N ASN A 551 -13.13 7.69 25.00
CA ASN A 551 -12.95 6.37 24.42
C ASN A 551 -12.03 5.52 25.31
N VAL A 552 -12.32 4.22 25.36
CA VAL A 552 -11.47 3.22 26.01
C VAL A 552 -11.21 2.07 25.05
N PHE A 553 -10.12 1.34 25.24
CA PHE A 553 -9.90 0.10 24.51
C PHE A 553 -10.56 -1.07 25.24
N MET A 554 -11.37 -1.85 24.53
CA MET A 554 -12.05 -3.04 25.04
C MET A 554 -11.50 -4.30 24.37
N MET A 555 -11.37 -5.37 25.15
CA MET A 555 -11.25 -6.75 24.70
C MET A 555 -12.34 -7.60 25.37
N TYR A 556 -12.96 -8.51 24.62
CA TYR A 556 -14.02 -9.39 25.09
C TYR A 556 -13.89 -10.81 24.53
N ASN A 557 -13.98 -11.81 25.41
CA ASN A 557 -14.13 -13.22 25.07
C ASN A 557 -15.45 -13.75 25.63
N SER A 558 -16.35 -14.25 24.78
CA SER A 558 -17.63 -14.85 25.22
C SER A 558 -17.49 -16.14 26.05
N LYS A 559 -16.36 -16.85 25.90
CA LYS A 559 -15.98 -18.06 26.64
C LYS A 559 -14.48 -18.03 26.91
N ALA A 560 -13.99 -18.95 27.74
CA ALA A 560 -12.57 -19.02 28.08
C ALA A 560 -11.69 -19.16 26.82
N ASP A 561 -10.99 -18.08 26.47
CA ASP A 561 -10.09 -18.01 25.32
C ASP A 561 -8.99 -16.98 25.58
N TYR A 562 -8.22 -16.63 24.54
CA TYR A 562 -7.20 -15.60 24.63
C TYR A 562 -7.14 -14.69 23.40
N GLN A 563 -6.76 -13.45 23.66
CA GLN A 563 -6.44 -12.43 22.67
C GLN A 563 -5.50 -11.39 23.26
N SER A 564 -4.84 -10.62 22.40
CA SER A 564 -3.92 -9.57 22.83
C SER A 564 -3.96 -8.34 21.92
N ALA A 565 -3.53 -7.22 22.48
CA ALA A 565 -3.24 -5.98 21.79
C ALA A 565 -1.79 -5.57 22.08
N THR A 566 -1.00 -5.36 21.03
CA THR A 566 0.41 -4.95 21.13
C THR A 566 0.56 -3.53 20.63
N SER A 567 1.14 -2.64 21.44
CA SER A 567 1.43 -1.26 21.03
C SER A 567 2.44 -1.21 19.90
N SER A 568 2.50 -0.10 19.18
CA SER A 568 3.67 0.27 18.39
C SER A 568 4.91 0.36 19.29
N THR A 569 6.08 0.24 18.69
CA THR A 569 7.35 0.45 19.41
C THR A 569 7.42 1.88 19.97
N PHE A 570 7.86 2.01 21.22
CA PHE A 570 8.19 3.28 21.85
C PHE A 570 9.62 3.24 22.39
N SER A 571 10.31 4.38 22.35
CA SER A 571 11.73 4.46 22.72
C SER A 571 11.91 4.94 24.15
N ILE A 572 12.91 4.39 24.82
CA ILE A 572 13.44 4.83 26.10
C ILE A 572 14.90 5.24 25.94
N SER A 573 15.27 6.38 26.51
CA SER A 573 16.60 6.97 26.36
C SER A 573 17.59 6.36 27.36
N ALA A 574 18.87 6.26 26.98
CA ALA A 574 19.93 5.80 27.86
C ALA A 574 19.98 6.61 29.17
N SER A 575 20.37 5.95 30.26
CA SER A 575 20.60 6.50 31.60
C SER A 575 19.40 7.25 32.19
N THR A 576 18.17 6.91 31.80
CA THR A 576 16.95 7.52 32.31
C THR A 576 16.04 6.53 33.02
N TYR A 577 15.11 7.07 33.80
CA TYR A 577 14.10 6.32 34.55
C TYR A 577 12.72 6.72 34.05
N TYR A 578 11.85 5.73 33.87
CA TYR A 578 10.48 5.93 33.44
C TYR A 578 9.49 5.24 34.36
N ASN A 579 8.23 5.68 34.27
CA ASN A 579 7.08 5.06 34.88
C ASN A 579 6.04 4.77 33.80
N LEU A 580 5.90 3.49 33.45
CA LEU A 580 4.88 3.00 32.55
C LEU A 580 3.58 2.81 33.34
N THR A 581 2.54 3.54 32.98
CA THR A 581 1.23 3.49 33.64
C THR A 581 0.11 3.31 32.65
N PHE A 582 -0.94 2.61 33.07
CA PHE A 582 -2.24 2.64 32.40
C PHE A 582 -3.36 2.30 33.36
N ARG A 583 -4.58 2.67 33.00
CA ARG A 583 -5.80 2.32 33.72
C ARG A 583 -6.39 1.05 33.14
N TYR A 584 -6.87 0.15 33.99
CA TYR A 584 -7.55 -1.06 33.56
C TYR A 584 -8.76 -1.39 34.44
N LYS A 585 -9.71 -2.10 33.86
CA LYS A 585 -10.88 -2.67 34.53
C LYS A 585 -11.25 -3.99 33.86
N THR A 586 -11.69 -4.97 34.64
CA THR A 586 -12.18 -6.27 34.16
C THR A 586 -13.64 -6.44 34.53
N MET A 587 -14.43 -7.10 33.68
CA MET A 587 -15.83 -7.39 33.97
C MET A 587 -16.22 -8.80 33.51
N GLY A 588 -16.83 -9.55 34.41
CA GLY A 588 -17.17 -10.96 34.19
C GLY A 588 -16.42 -11.87 35.17
N GLU A 589 -17.04 -12.98 35.55
CA GLU A 589 -16.47 -13.89 36.53
C GLU A 589 -15.17 -14.50 36.01
N GLY A 590 -14.07 -14.31 36.76
CA GLY A 590 -12.76 -14.87 36.43
C GLY A 590 -12.02 -14.16 35.29
N SER A 591 -12.50 -13.01 34.81
CA SER A 591 -11.79 -12.18 33.83
C SER A 591 -10.45 -11.70 34.37
N LYS A 592 -9.37 -12.05 33.67
CA LYS A 592 -8.01 -11.70 34.07
C LYS A 592 -7.22 -11.16 32.90
N ILE A 593 -6.49 -10.08 33.12
CA ILE A 593 -5.53 -9.55 32.15
C ILE A 593 -4.12 -10.00 32.50
N ASN A 594 -3.29 -10.11 31.47
CA ASN A 594 -1.86 -10.19 31.63
C ASN A 594 -1.19 -9.05 30.87
N VAL A 595 -0.01 -8.65 31.35
CA VAL A 595 0.72 -7.49 30.84
C VAL A 595 2.15 -7.92 30.57
N LYS A 596 2.63 -7.69 29.34
CA LYS A 596 4.04 -7.89 29.00
C LYS A 596 4.65 -6.59 28.53
N VAL A 597 5.85 -6.32 29.00
CA VAL A 597 6.75 -5.38 28.34
C VAL A 597 7.77 -6.22 27.60
N VAL A 598 7.86 -6.01 26.29
CA VAL A 598 8.79 -6.74 25.43
C VAL A 598 9.72 -5.76 24.73
N ASP A 599 10.91 -6.20 24.40
CA ASP A 599 11.81 -5.42 23.54
C ASP A 599 11.36 -5.46 22.06
N GLU A 600 12.09 -4.77 21.20
CA GLU A 600 11.85 -4.76 19.75
C GLU A 600 11.92 -6.15 19.10
N ASN A 601 12.70 -7.07 19.67
CA ASN A 601 12.93 -8.44 19.20
C ASN A 601 11.89 -9.44 19.74
N GLY A 602 10.97 -8.99 20.60
CA GLY A 602 9.95 -9.84 21.22
C GLY A 602 10.42 -10.56 22.50
N ILE A 603 11.58 -10.20 23.05
CA ILE A 603 12.05 -10.69 24.34
C ILE A 603 11.20 -10.08 25.44
N VAL A 604 10.59 -10.94 26.25
CA VAL A 604 9.80 -10.50 27.42
C VAL A 604 10.74 -10.02 28.52
N LEU A 605 10.64 -8.73 28.85
CA LEU A 605 11.37 -8.05 29.91
C LEU A 605 10.62 -8.10 31.25
N ARG A 606 9.30 -8.11 31.16
CA ARG A 606 8.39 -8.24 32.29
C ARG A 606 7.14 -8.98 31.86
N TYR A 607 6.62 -9.82 32.75
CA TYR A 607 5.33 -10.48 32.57
C TYR A 607 4.55 -10.52 33.88
N ASP A 608 3.50 -9.72 33.95
CA ASP A 608 2.57 -9.69 35.07
C ASP A 608 1.30 -10.44 34.69
N LYS A 609 0.99 -11.50 35.45
CA LYS A 609 -0.14 -12.40 35.18
C LYS A 609 -1.28 -12.21 36.15
N GLY A 610 -2.49 -12.44 35.68
CA GLY A 610 -3.66 -12.64 36.53
C GLY A 610 -4.18 -11.37 37.20
N LEU A 611 -3.92 -10.19 36.63
CA LEU A 611 -4.46 -8.93 37.15
C LEU A 611 -5.97 -8.88 36.89
N SER A 612 -6.73 -8.40 37.87
CA SER A 612 -8.18 -8.31 37.82
C SER A 612 -8.64 -7.18 38.72
N SER A 613 -9.60 -6.38 38.27
CA SER A 613 -10.25 -5.38 39.11
C SER A 613 -11.62 -5.00 38.57
N ASP A 614 -12.63 -5.05 39.43
CA ASP A 614 -14.00 -4.64 39.10
C ASP A 614 -14.15 -3.11 39.00
N ASN A 615 -13.18 -2.36 39.52
CA ASN A 615 -13.09 -0.91 39.43
C ASN A 615 -11.86 -0.49 38.62
N TRP A 616 -11.90 0.69 38.01
CA TRP A 616 -10.72 1.25 37.33
C TRP A 616 -9.53 1.36 38.28
N SER A 617 -8.48 0.61 37.95
CA SER A 617 -7.25 0.47 38.73
C SER A 617 -6.07 0.90 37.88
N THR A 618 -4.98 1.32 38.54
CA THR A 618 -3.76 1.73 37.83
C THR A 618 -2.75 0.60 37.85
N TYR A 619 -2.27 0.21 36.68
CA TYR A 619 -1.02 -0.55 36.55
C TYR A 619 0.16 0.43 36.58
N ASN A 620 1.22 0.05 37.27
CA ASN A 620 2.45 0.83 37.37
C ASN A 620 3.66 -0.11 37.21
N CYS A 621 4.60 0.28 36.36
CA CYS A 621 5.89 -0.40 36.21
C CYS A 621 7.01 0.64 36.02
N LEU A 622 7.96 0.66 36.95
CA LEU A 622 9.12 1.53 36.85
C LEU A 622 10.19 0.90 35.96
N ILE A 623 10.84 1.68 35.11
CA ILE A 623 11.83 1.21 34.15
C ILE A 623 13.12 1.99 34.36
N ASN A 624 14.22 1.30 34.66
CA ASN A 624 15.57 1.84 34.53
C ASN A 624 16.07 1.46 33.13
N ALA A 625 16.30 2.45 32.26
CA ALA A 625 16.70 2.20 30.88
C ALA A 625 18.12 1.63 30.73
N GLY A 626 18.93 1.67 31.80
CA GLY A 626 20.33 1.25 31.73
C GLY A 626 21.19 2.19 30.89
N GLU A 627 22.39 1.79 30.50
CA GLU A 627 23.37 2.65 29.81
C GLU A 627 23.09 2.81 28.30
N ALA A 628 22.10 2.11 27.75
CA ALA A 628 21.76 2.14 26.31
C ALA A 628 20.30 2.57 26.10
N SER A 629 20.04 3.25 24.98
CA SER A 629 18.68 3.49 24.53
C SER A 629 18.07 2.18 24.03
N ASN A 630 16.77 2.01 24.28
CA ASN A 630 16.06 0.78 23.94
C ASN A 630 14.70 1.11 23.34
N SER A 631 14.19 0.15 22.58
CA SER A 631 12.88 0.20 21.94
C SER A 631 12.01 -0.91 22.51
N LEU A 632 10.88 -0.54 23.07
CA LEU A 632 9.98 -1.44 23.79
C LEU A 632 8.60 -1.47 23.16
N LYS A 633 7.82 -2.51 23.46
CA LYS A 633 6.39 -2.62 23.18
C LYS A 633 5.66 -3.08 24.43
N LEU A 634 4.42 -2.62 24.57
CA LEU A 634 3.49 -3.08 25.58
C LEU A 634 2.52 -4.08 24.94
N VAL A 635 2.35 -5.23 25.59
CA VAL A 635 1.35 -6.23 25.20
C VAL A 635 0.34 -6.35 26.34
N LEU A 636 -0.92 -6.10 26.00
CA LEU A 636 -2.07 -6.28 26.87
C LEU A 636 -2.78 -7.56 26.44
N GLU A 637 -3.04 -8.48 27.36
CA GLU A 637 -3.65 -9.78 27.06
C GLU A 637 -4.91 -9.99 27.89
N LEU A 638 -5.98 -10.48 27.26
CA LEU A 638 -7.14 -11.06 27.95
C LEU A 638 -7.01 -12.57 27.85
N GLY A 639 -6.41 -13.20 28.87
CA GLY A 639 -6.02 -14.61 28.86
C GLY A 639 -4.76 -14.87 28.02
N ASN A 640 -4.21 -16.08 28.11
CA ASN A 640 -3.10 -16.55 27.26
C ASN A 640 -3.32 -18.02 26.84
N SER A 641 -2.39 -18.59 26.07
CA SER A 641 -2.50 -19.98 25.58
C SER A 641 -2.64 -21.02 26.69
N ASP A 642 -2.00 -20.76 27.83
CA ASP A 642 -1.90 -21.67 28.97
C ASP A 642 -3.05 -21.43 29.96
N GLU A 643 -3.45 -20.16 30.12
CA GLU A 643 -4.48 -19.69 31.05
C GLU A 643 -5.51 -18.82 30.30
N LYS A 644 -6.49 -19.49 29.70
CA LYS A 644 -7.60 -18.87 28.96
C LYS A 644 -8.61 -18.22 29.90
N THR A 645 -9.22 -17.12 29.48
CA THR A 645 -10.20 -16.37 30.28
C THR A 645 -11.39 -15.89 29.45
N ALA A 646 -12.54 -15.71 30.10
CA ALA A 646 -13.76 -15.16 29.53
C ALA A 646 -14.05 -13.76 30.10
N GLY A 647 -15.00 -13.05 29.51
CA GLY A 647 -15.44 -11.73 29.94
C GLY A 647 -14.65 -10.60 29.28
N HIS A 648 -14.61 -9.43 29.94
CA HIS A 648 -14.15 -8.17 29.36
C HIS A 648 -12.92 -7.64 30.07
N ALA A 649 -12.07 -6.95 29.30
CA ALA A 649 -11.02 -6.09 29.81
C ALA A 649 -11.09 -4.73 29.11
N PHE A 650 -10.94 -3.67 29.89
CA PHE A 650 -10.94 -2.29 29.43
C PHE A 650 -9.62 -1.64 29.82
N PHE A 651 -9.09 -0.80 28.94
CA PHE A 651 -7.81 -0.13 29.09
C PHE A 651 -7.92 1.32 28.64
N ASP A 652 -7.24 2.21 29.33
CA ASP A 652 -7.12 3.62 28.93
C ASP A 652 -5.85 4.25 29.54
N ARG A 653 -5.47 5.43 29.06
CA ARG A 653 -4.36 6.25 29.57
C ARG A 653 -3.03 5.53 29.65
N VAL A 654 -2.68 4.83 28.58
CA VAL A 654 -1.37 4.19 28.45
C VAL A 654 -0.30 5.27 28.26
N GLU A 655 0.49 5.47 29.30
CA GLU A 655 1.43 6.58 29.44
C GLU A 655 2.82 6.07 29.82
N LEU A 656 3.85 6.72 29.26
CA LEU A 656 5.22 6.56 29.70
C LEU A 656 5.73 7.91 30.20
N ASN A 657 5.75 8.05 31.52
CA ASN A 657 6.14 9.28 32.20
C ASN A 657 7.60 9.21 32.66
N SER A 658 8.30 10.34 32.70
CA SER A 658 9.64 10.40 33.30
C SER A 658 9.56 10.06 34.80
N SER A 659 10.60 9.41 35.33
CA SER A 659 10.74 9.05 36.74
C SER A 659 12.16 9.37 37.24
N SER A 660 12.48 8.95 38.45
CA SER A 660 13.79 9.18 39.07
C SER A 660 14.40 7.90 39.63
N LYS A 661 15.72 7.90 39.81
CA LYS A 661 16.47 6.79 40.43
C LYS A 661 15.98 6.53 41.86
N GLU A 662 15.68 7.57 42.62
CA GLU A 662 15.16 7.47 43.99
C GLU A 662 13.80 6.76 43.99
N THR A 663 12.91 7.15 43.08
CA THR A 663 11.58 6.53 42.93
C THR A 663 11.72 5.07 42.53
N PHE A 664 12.61 4.78 41.57
CA PHE A 664 12.92 3.42 41.14
C PHE A 664 13.44 2.58 42.30
N ASN A 665 14.40 3.07 43.08
CA ASN A 665 15.00 2.33 44.18
C ASN A 665 14.04 2.12 45.35
N ALA A 666 13.21 3.12 45.68
CA ALA A 666 12.29 3.07 46.82
C ALA A 666 11.04 2.19 46.59
N SER A 667 10.66 1.94 45.34
CA SER A 667 9.50 1.11 45.03
C SER A 667 9.74 -0.37 45.37
N GLU A 668 8.73 -1.10 45.83
CA GLU A 668 8.75 -2.57 45.91
C GLU A 668 7.87 -3.21 44.81
N GLY A 669 7.28 -2.39 43.94
CA GLY A 669 6.36 -2.82 42.90
C GLY A 669 7.04 -3.37 41.64
N ASN A 670 6.30 -3.40 40.54
CA ASN A 670 6.80 -3.90 39.26
C ASN A 670 7.94 -3.00 38.76
N LYS A 671 9.08 -3.63 38.45
CA LYS A 671 10.27 -2.95 37.91
C LYS A 671 10.86 -3.71 36.73
N ILE A 672 11.43 -2.94 35.82
CA ILE A 672 12.32 -3.43 34.75
C ILE A 672 13.66 -2.71 34.94
N ASP A 673 14.71 -3.47 35.25
CA ASP A 673 16.06 -2.91 35.36
C ASP A 673 16.91 -3.36 34.17
N LEU A 674 17.09 -2.47 33.19
CA LEU A 674 17.90 -2.76 32.01
C LEU A 674 19.39 -2.54 32.23
N SER A 675 19.82 -1.99 33.38
CA SER A 675 21.24 -1.75 33.66
C SER A 675 22.07 -3.03 33.77
N GLY A 676 21.47 -4.11 34.30
CA GLY A 676 22.07 -5.45 34.30
C GLY A 676 21.53 -6.36 33.20
N PHE A 677 20.35 -6.10 32.66
CA PHE A 677 19.63 -7.01 31.76
C PHE A 677 20.35 -7.31 30.44
N MET A 678 21.05 -6.32 29.86
CA MET A 678 21.81 -6.47 28.61
C MET A 678 22.87 -7.58 28.66
N LEU A 679 23.27 -7.93 29.87
CA LEU A 679 24.32 -8.88 30.21
C LEU A 679 23.85 -9.90 31.27
N SER A 680 22.58 -9.82 31.68
CA SER A 680 22.00 -10.67 32.73
C SER A 680 21.79 -12.07 32.20
N LEU A 681 22.19 -13.00 33.03
CA LEU A 681 22.19 -14.42 32.77
C LEU A 681 20.92 -15.09 33.33
N ASP A 682 19.81 -14.35 33.53
CA ASP A 682 18.48 -14.96 33.62
C ASP A 682 17.36 -13.93 33.39
N PRO A 683 16.83 -13.82 32.16
CA PRO A 683 15.69 -12.95 31.93
C PRO A 683 14.32 -13.61 32.24
N ASN A 684 14.19 -14.94 32.41
CA ASN A 684 12.88 -15.60 32.35
C ASN A 684 12.69 -16.99 33.04
N GLY A 685 13.64 -17.63 33.74
CA GLY A 685 13.31 -18.87 34.49
C GLY A 685 14.45 -19.78 34.98
N SER A 686 14.06 -20.82 35.74
CA SER A 686 14.95 -21.79 36.42
C SER A 686 16.04 -22.38 35.52
N ILE A 687 17.24 -21.83 35.60
CA ILE A 687 18.43 -22.33 34.90
C ILE A 687 18.93 -23.61 35.59
N ASN A 688 19.27 -24.61 34.77
CA ASN A 688 19.71 -25.92 35.23
C ASN A 688 21.25 -26.06 35.13
N ASN A 689 21.77 -27.21 35.57
CA ASN A 689 23.21 -27.45 35.56
C ASN A 689 23.79 -27.71 34.15
N ALA A 690 22.96 -27.94 33.12
CA ALA A 690 23.38 -28.19 31.73
C ALA A 690 23.25 -26.91 30.85
N ILE A 691 23.90 -26.92 29.68
CA ILE A 691 23.84 -25.77 28.75
C ILE A 691 22.40 -25.61 28.24
N SER A 692 21.82 -24.44 28.47
CA SER A 692 20.57 -24.00 27.84
C SER A 692 20.80 -22.80 26.93
N SER A 693 19.87 -22.57 26.00
CA SER A 693 19.83 -21.34 25.20
C SER A 693 19.37 -20.16 26.07
N SER A 694 19.89 -18.96 25.77
CA SER A 694 19.44 -17.71 26.38
C SER A 694 18.79 -16.80 25.33
N ASN A 695 17.71 -16.11 25.68
CA ASN A 695 17.16 -15.08 24.79
C ASN A 695 18.06 -13.84 24.72
N ALA A 696 18.95 -13.64 25.70
CA ALA A 696 19.88 -12.51 25.72
C ALA A 696 21.11 -12.73 24.84
N PHE A 697 21.43 -13.98 24.45
CA PHE A 697 22.64 -14.32 23.69
C PHE A 697 22.34 -15.29 22.56
N THR A 698 22.84 -14.98 21.37
CA THR A 698 22.79 -15.90 20.22
C THR A 698 24.14 -16.60 20.06
N GLY A 699 24.10 -17.93 20.03
CA GLY A 699 25.27 -18.79 19.83
C GLY A 699 25.38 -19.33 18.42
N LYS A 700 26.61 -19.40 17.89
CA LYS A 700 26.89 -20.05 16.59
C LYS A 700 28.27 -20.71 16.59
N VAL A 701 28.38 -21.83 15.86
CA VAL A 701 29.68 -22.38 15.45
C VAL A 701 30.18 -21.53 14.28
N GLU A 702 31.27 -20.80 14.47
CA GLU A 702 31.90 -19.99 13.41
C GLU A 702 32.82 -20.83 12.52
N ILE A 703 33.51 -21.79 13.13
CA ILE A 703 34.44 -22.70 12.46
C ILE A 703 34.21 -24.09 13.03
N GLY A 704 34.03 -25.10 12.18
CA GLY A 704 33.82 -26.50 12.59
C GLY A 704 32.48 -27.09 12.13
N SER A 705 32.27 -28.38 12.36
CA SER A 705 31.01 -29.07 12.05
C SER A 705 29.96 -28.83 13.13
N ILE A 706 28.67 -29.00 12.81
CA ILE A 706 27.59 -28.96 13.80
C ILE A 706 27.85 -30.04 14.86
N GLY A 707 27.89 -29.65 16.14
CA GLY A 707 28.24 -30.52 17.27
C GLY A 707 29.73 -30.51 17.66
N ALA A 708 30.60 -29.84 16.90
CA ALA A 708 32.02 -29.65 17.23
C ALA A 708 32.24 -28.80 18.49
N ALA A 709 31.29 -27.92 18.78
CA ALA A 709 31.26 -27.04 19.93
C ALA A 709 29.82 -26.72 20.32
N ASN A 710 29.63 -26.36 21.58
CA ASN A 710 28.34 -25.94 22.13
C ASN A 710 28.55 -24.75 23.07
N GLY A 711 27.55 -23.89 23.20
CA GLY A 711 27.60 -22.77 24.11
C GLY A 711 26.22 -22.24 24.43
N GLY A 712 26.14 -21.53 25.55
CA GLY A 712 24.90 -21.02 26.08
C GLY A 712 25.07 -20.61 27.53
N ILE A 713 24.06 -20.88 28.34
CA ILE A 713 24.02 -20.48 29.73
C ILE A 713 23.86 -21.68 30.66
N VAL A 714 24.50 -21.62 31.82
CA VAL A 714 24.40 -22.63 32.88
C VAL A 714 24.19 -21.98 34.24
N LYS A 715 23.64 -22.74 35.18
CA LYS A 715 23.60 -22.35 36.60
C LYS A 715 25.03 -22.11 37.09
N GLY A 716 25.26 -21.04 37.86
CA GLY A 716 26.57 -20.84 38.51
C GLY A 716 26.64 -21.59 39.84
N LYS A 717 25.93 -21.07 40.85
CA LYS A 717 25.91 -21.61 42.21
C LYS A 717 25.40 -23.05 42.29
N GLY A 718 26.20 -23.94 42.87
CA GLY A 718 25.91 -25.36 43.04
C GLY A 718 25.87 -26.15 41.73
N ASN A 719 26.51 -25.66 40.66
CA ASN A 719 26.63 -26.40 39.41
C ASN A 719 27.61 -27.57 39.56
N THR A 720 27.13 -28.78 39.27
CA THR A 720 27.90 -30.02 39.39
C THR A 720 28.38 -30.59 38.05
N ASN A 721 27.90 -30.05 36.92
CA ASN A 721 28.12 -30.62 35.59
C ASN A 721 29.35 -30.05 34.89
N PHE A 722 29.78 -28.83 35.29
CA PHE A 722 30.91 -28.14 34.69
C PHE A 722 32.08 -28.03 35.67
N GLN A 723 33.27 -28.32 35.15
CA GLN A 723 34.52 -28.39 35.91
C GLN A 723 35.65 -27.76 35.11
N TYR A 724 36.76 -27.49 35.77
CA TYR A 724 38.01 -27.04 35.16
C TYR A 724 39.21 -27.75 35.78
N ILE A 725 40.34 -27.72 35.07
CA ILE A 725 41.62 -28.23 35.58
C ILE A 725 42.45 -27.03 36.03
N ASP A 726 42.85 -27.04 37.30
CA ASP A 726 43.74 -26.02 37.87
C ASP A 726 45.20 -26.22 37.42
N LYS A 727 46.10 -25.31 37.78
CA LYS A 727 47.53 -25.38 37.37
C LYS A 727 48.28 -26.53 38.03
N GLU A 728 47.76 -27.08 39.13
CA GLU A 728 48.26 -28.27 39.82
C GLU A 728 47.73 -29.57 39.21
N GLY A 729 46.78 -29.50 38.26
CA GLY A 729 46.17 -30.66 37.60
C GLY A 729 44.94 -31.21 38.33
N ASN A 730 44.40 -30.51 39.33
CA ASN A 730 43.20 -30.94 40.04
C ASN A 730 41.94 -30.57 39.26
N ILE A 731 40.93 -31.44 39.36
CA ILE A 731 39.60 -31.19 38.81
C ILE A 731 38.79 -30.40 39.85
N CYS A 732 38.41 -29.17 39.49
CA CYS A 732 37.70 -28.24 40.35
C CYS A 732 36.31 -27.92 39.77
N PRO A 733 35.24 -27.84 40.59
CA PRO A 733 33.95 -27.34 40.13
C PRO A 733 34.06 -25.88 39.68
N ILE A 734 33.23 -25.45 38.73
CA ILE A 734 33.20 -24.03 38.37
C ILE A 734 32.73 -23.15 39.54
N ASP A 735 31.88 -23.67 40.41
CA ASP A 735 31.47 -23.02 41.67
C ASP A 735 32.57 -23.14 42.72
N ASP A 736 33.30 -22.04 42.93
CA ASP A 736 34.34 -21.90 43.94
C ASP A 736 33.80 -21.42 45.31
N GLY A 737 32.48 -21.36 45.47
CA GLY A 737 31.80 -20.80 46.65
C GLY A 737 31.61 -19.28 46.60
N THR A 738 32.10 -18.61 45.55
CA THR A 738 31.94 -17.15 45.34
C THR A 738 31.04 -16.80 44.15
N LEU A 739 30.46 -17.81 43.49
CA LEU A 739 29.56 -17.64 42.36
C LEU A 739 28.11 -17.53 42.82
N ASP A 740 27.54 -16.33 42.70
CA ASP A 740 26.11 -16.10 42.94
C ASP A 740 25.30 -15.92 41.64
N ASN A 741 25.97 -15.64 40.51
CA ASN A 741 25.34 -15.42 39.20
C ASN A 741 25.38 -16.66 38.30
N ASN A 742 24.47 -16.75 37.33
CA ASN A 742 24.55 -17.74 36.24
C ASN A 742 25.76 -17.45 35.34
N VAL A 743 26.17 -18.41 34.53
CA VAL A 743 27.46 -18.36 33.81
C VAL A 743 27.24 -18.61 32.31
N LEU A 744 27.84 -17.78 31.45
CA LEU A 744 27.99 -18.11 30.02
C LEU A 744 29.06 -19.17 29.87
N VAL A 745 28.75 -20.23 29.14
CA VAL A 745 29.70 -21.28 28.84
C VAL A 745 29.84 -21.47 27.34
N VAL A 746 31.06 -21.66 26.89
CA VAL A 746 31.37 -22.18 25.57
C VAL A 746 32.34 -23.35 25.73
N SER A 747 32.05 -24.45 25.04
CA SER A 747 32.85 -25.68 25.04
C SER A 747 33.13 -26.13 23.62
N THR A 748 34.39 -26.45 23.33
CA THR A 748 34.83 -27.02 22.05
C THR A 748 35.28 -28.47 22.30
N ASN A 749 34.75 -29.41 21.52
CA ASN A 749 35.08 -30.85 21.61
C ASN A 749 36.04 -31.29 20.49
N THR A 750 36.15 -30.49 19.43
CA THR A 750 37.07 -30.68 18.29
C THR A 750 37.57 -29.29 17.85
N PRO A 751 38.61 -29.19 17.01
CA PRO A 751 39.07 -27.91 16.46
C PRO A 751 37.92 -27.10 15.86
N SER A 752 37.53 -26.03 16.55
CA SER A 752 36.36 -25.22 16.23
C SER A 752 36.41 -23.86 16.93
N THR A 753 35.58 -22.94 16.44
CA THR A 753 35.28 -21.68 17.10
C THR A 753 33.79 -21.61 17.34
N TYR A 754 33.38 -21.31 18.58
CA TYR A 754 31.99 -21.04 18.92
C TYR A 754 31.88 -19.67 19.56
N SER A 755 30.89 -18.91 19.13
CA SER A 755 30.71 -17.51 19.52
C SER A 755 29.31 -17.29 20.07
N LEU A 756 29.23 -16.67 21.24
CA LEU A 756 28.03 -16.12 21.84
C LEU A 756 28.09 -14.59 21.69
N SER A 757 27.05 -14.00 21.12
CA SER A 757 26.92 -12.54 21.02
C SER A 757 25.64 -12.09 21.71
N SER A 758 25.71 -10.98 22.44
CA SER A 758 24.52 -10.36 23.04
C SER A 758 23.55 -9.94 21.94
N ASN A 759 22.26 -10.14 22.17
CA ASN A 759 21.20 -9.66 21.29
C ASN A 759 20.98 -8.15 21.45
N PHE A 760 21.49 -7.55 22.53
CA PHE A 760 21.37 -6.14 22.88
C PHE A 760 22.56 -5.28 22.42
N ASN A 761 22.29 -4.00 22.18
CA ASN A 761 23.32 -3.01 21.82
C ASN A 761 23.83 -2.26 23.06
N LEU A 762 25.15 -2.14 23.16
CA LEU A 762 25.89 -1.26 24.05
C LEU A 762 26.26 -0.02 23.23
N SER A 763 25.39 1.00 23.23
CA SER A 763 25.63 2.23 22.48
C SER A 763 26.77 3.04 23.09
N THR A 764 27.61 3.62 22.24
CA THR A 764 28.70 4.53 22.61
C THR A 764 28.49 5.89 21.98
N GLU A 765 28.90 6.95 22.67
CA GLU A 765 28.93 8.31 22.15
C GLU A 765 30.34 8.69 21.74
N LYS A 766 30.44 9.49 20.67
CA LYS A 766 31.72 10.03 20.20
C LYS A 766 32.46 10.76 21.33
N ASP A 767 33.76 10.51 21.42
CA ASP A 767 34.72 11.11 22.36
C ASP A 767 34.42 10.82 23.85
N LYS A 768 33.70 9.71 24.13
CA LYS A 768 33.46 9.20 25.49
C LYS A 768 34.27 7.93 25.79
N TYR A 769 34.42 7.65 27.08
CA TYR A 769 35.19 6.54 27.62
C TYR A 769 34.27 5.55 28.34
N TYR A 770 34.56 4.26 28.20
CA TYR A 770 33.75 3.18 28.75
C TYR A 770 34.64 2.06 29.31
N LYS A 771 34.06 1.23 30.18
CA LYS A 771 34.73 0.05 30.73
C LYS A 771 33.81 -1.18 30.68
N LEU A 772 34.36 -2.31 30.23
CA LEU A 772 33.74 -3.63 30.29
C LEU A 772 34.44 -4.45 31.37
N LYS A 773 33.72 -4.87 32.41
CA LYS A 773 34.22 -5.78 33.44
C LYS A 773 33.62 -7.17 33.25
N PHE A 774 34.37 -8.20 33.59
CA PHE A 774 33.88 -9.58 33.65
C PHE A 774 34.84 -10.46 34.45
N ARG A 775 34.33 -11.58 34.95
CA ARG A 775 35.14 -12.71 35.43
C ARG A 775 35.23 -13.76 34.34
N LEU A 776 36.43 -14.28 34.12
CA LEU A 776 36.70 -15.33 33.15
C LEU A 776 37.38 -16.52 33.82
N LEU A 777 36.96 -17.71 33.42
CA LEU A 777 37.62 -18.97 33.70
C LEU A 777 37.76 -19.77 32.40
N THR A 778 38.93 -20.32 32.13
CA THR A 778 39.22 -21.16 30.96
C THR A 778 39.90 -22.45 31.38
N SER A 779 39.55 -23.56 30.73
CA SER A 779 40.11 -24.88 30.97
C SER A 779 40.49 -25.55 29.66
N PHE A 780 41.79 -25.86 29.49
CA PHE A 780 42.34 -26.54 28.31
C PHE A 780 43.21 -27.73 28.76
N PRO A 781 42.61 -28.90 29.03
CA PRO A 781 43.29 -30.03 29.66
C PRO A 781 44.58 -30.49 28.95
N ASP A 782 44.57 -30.47 27.62
CA ASP A 782 45.66 -31.00 26.80
C ASP A 782 46.57 -29.92 26.22
N ALA A 783 46.44 -28.66 26.67
CA ALA A 783 47.16 -27.53 26.08
C ALA A 783 48.68 -27.64 26.16
N ALA A 784 49.22 -28.43 27.10
CA ALA A 784 50.65 -28.73 27.17
C ALA A 784 51.17 -29.51 25.93
N ASN A 785 50.28 -30.23 25.25
CA ASN A 785 50.56 -30.98 24.02
C ASN A 785 50.31 -30.15 22.74
N ALA A 786 49.87 -28.90 22.88
CA ALA A 786 49.60 -28.04 21.75
C ALA A 786 50.90 -27.65 21.03
N LYS A 787 50.84 -27.49 19.71
CA LYS A 787 51.97 -26.92 18.95
C LYS A 787 52.26 -25.51 19.43
N LYS A 788 53.52 -25.09 19.35
CA LYS A 788 53.98 -23.77 19.81
C LYS A 788 53.24 -22.60 19.14
N ASP A 789 52.69 -22.83 17.95
CA ASP A 789 51.93 -21.86 17.13
C ASP A 789 50.40 -22.05 17.19
N ALA A 790 49.89 -22.94 18.05
CA ALA A 790 48.46 -23.19 18.18
C ALA A 790 47.70 -21.95 18.70
N LYS A 791 46.63 -21.57 18.00
CA LYS A 791 45.73 -20.46 18.29
C LYS A 791 44.52 -20.97 19.07
N TYR A 792 44.50 -20.66 20.37
CA TYR A 792 43.40 -21.02 21.24
C TYR A 792 43.23 -20.05 22.39
N GLY A 793 42.03 -20.01 22.95
CA GLY A 793 41.67 -19.09 24.03
C GLY A 793 40.39 -18.33 23.74
N VAL A 794 40.06 -17.41 24.62
CA VAL A 794 38.86 -16.59 24.50
C VAL A 794 39.13 -15.38 23.61
N LYS A 795 38.16 -15.13 22.72
CA LYS A 795 38.00 -13.87 22.00
C LYS A 795 36.82 -13.11 22.61
N ILE A 796 37.07 -11.93 23.18
CA ILE A 796 36.05 -11.15 23.90
C ILE A 796 36.17 -9.66 23.60
N GLY A 797 35.03 -8.97 23.51
CA GLY A 797 34.97 -7.55 23.21
C GLY A 797 33.59 -7.10 22.78
N ILE A 798 33.52 -5.93 22.17
CA ILE A 798 32.29 -5.38 21.60
C ILE A 798 32.48 -5.11 20.09
N ASN A 799 31.46 -5.37 19.28
CA ASN A 799 31.55 -5.18 17.84
C ASN A 799 31.81 -3.70 17.47
N GLY A 800 32.66 -3.47 16.47
CA GLY A 800 33.06 -2.11 16.05
C GLY A 800 34.31 -1.58 16.75
N PHE A 801 34.80 -2.30 17.77
CA PHE A 801 36.09 -2.08 18.41
C PHE A 801 37.04 -3.25 18.10
N ASP A 802 38.30 -3.08 18.47
CA ASP A 802 39.23 -4.21 18.52
C ASP A 802 38.78 -5.24 19.58
N PHE A 803 39.13 -6.51 19.35
CA PHE A 803 38.80 -7.62 20.25
C PHE A 803 40.05 -8.06 21.01
N ILE A 804 39.89 -8.47 22.26
CA ILE A 804 40.91 -9.28 22.91
C ILE A 804 40.85 -10.67 22.28
N GLU A 805 42.00 -11.20 21.88
CA GLU A 805 42.15 -12.56 21.39
C GLU A 805 43.16 -13.34 22.24
N ASN A 806 42.99 -14.66 22.31
CA ASN A 806 43.87 -15.56 23.06
C ASN A 806 43.90 -15.21 24.57
N LEU A 807 42.75 -14.81 25.13
CA LEU A 807 42.61 -14.55 26.56
C LEU A 807 42.40 -15.87 27.31
N LYS A 808 43.11 -16.03 28.43
CA LYS A 808 43.10 -17.24 29.27
C LYS A 808 43.17 -16.82 30.73
N SER A 809 42.44 -17.53 31.58
CA SER A 809 42.57 -17.36 33.03
C SER A 809 43.76 -18.18 33.54
N ASN A 810 44.59 -17.58 34.38
CA ASN A 810 45.62 -18.29 35.14
C ASN A 810 45.03 -18.81 36.45
N ASN A 811 44.63 -20.08 36.46
CA ASN A 811 44.25 -20.83 37.67
C ASN A 811 42.99 -20.33 38.39
N GLY A 812 41.80 -20.78 37.94
CA GLY A 812 40.51 -20.39 38.51
C GLY A 812 39.94 -19.10 37.90
N TRP A 813 38.94 -18.51 38.57
CA TRP A 813 38.29 -17.28 38.11
C TRP A 813 39.22 -16.07 38.24
N GLN A 814 39.30 -15.28 37.17
CA GLN A 814 40.06 -14.04 37.15
C GLN A 814 39.18 -12.88 36.69
N GLU A 815 39.32 -11.74 37.35
CA GLU A 815 38.66 -10.49 36.97
C GLU A 815 39.44 -9.76 35.88
N TYR A 816 38.71 -9.27 34.89
CA TYR A 816 39.24 -8.47 33.80
C TYR A 816 38.45 -7.17 33.68
N THR A 817 39.17 -6.10 33.35
CA THR A 817 38.58 -4.81 32.96
C THR A 817 39.19 -4.39 31.63
N ILE A 818 38.33 -4.11 30.66
CA ILE A 818 38.70 -3.59 29.35
C ILE A 818 38.24 -2.14 29.25
N LEU A 819 39.12 -1.25 28.82
CA LEU A 819 38.83 0.19 28.67
C LEU A 819 38.69 0.56 27.20
N PHE A 820 37.63 1.30 26.87
CA PHE A 820 37.28 1.69 25.52
C PHE A 820 37.26 3.22 25.39
N LYS A 821 37.76 3.72 24.25
CA LYS A 821 37.56 5.10 23.81
C LYS A 821 36.79 5.10 22.49
N ALA A 822 35.57 5.65 22.52
CA ALA A 822 34.76 5.80 21.33
C ALA A 822 35.20 7.05 20.55
N THR A 823 35.59 6.89 19.28
CA THR A 823 35.93 8.00 18.37
C THR A 823 34.74 8.44 17.48
N GLU A 824 33.64 7.69 17.54
CA GLU A 824 32.38 7.93 16.86
C GLU A 824 31.22 7.37 17.70
N THR A 825 30.00 7.87 17.47
CA THR A 825 28.80 7.31 18.09
C THR A 825 28.43 6.01 17.37
N LYS A 826 28.24 4.92 18.11
CA LYS A 826 28.07 3.58 17.53
C LYS A 826 27.28 2.64 18.42
N ASP A 827 26.45 1.80 17.80
CA ASP A 827 25.85 0.65 18.48
C ASP A 827 26.78 -0.56 18.39
N ALA A 828 27.23 -1.06 19.54
CA ALA A 828 28.11 -2.21 19.63
C ALA A 828 27.39 -3.39 20.29
N LYS A 829 27.81 -4.63 20.02
CA LYS A 829 27.27 -5.82 20.71
C LYS A 829 28.39 -6.53 21.43
N PHE A 830 28.18 -6.91 22.69
CA PHE A 830 29.11 -7.77 23.41
C PHE A 830 29.23 -9.12 22.69
N SER A 831 30.44 -9.63 22.54
CA SER A 831 30.71 -10.93 21.95
C SER A 831 31.80 -11.66 22.74
N PHE A 832 31.55 -12.95 22.96
CA PHE A 832 32.38 -13.89 23.70
C PHE A 832 32.49 -15.18 22.89
N SER A 833 33.71 -15.54 22.49
CA SER A 833 33.97 -16.71 21.65
C SER A 833 35.10 -17.55 22.22
N LEU A 834 35.03 -18.86 22.04
CA LEU A 834 36.12 -19.78 22.32
C LEU A 834 36.71 -20.26 21.00
N VAL A 835 38.01 -20.03 20.82
CA VAL A 835 38.77 -20.47 19.65
C VAL A 835 39.63 -21.67 20.04
N SER A 836 39.60 -22.72 19.21
CA SER A 836 40.46 -23.90 19.33
C SER A 836 40.83 -24.41 17.94
N ASP A 837 42.10 -24.38 17.57
CA ASP A 837 42.57 -24.80 16.24
C ASP A 837 43.18 -26.21 16.18
N SER A 838 43.28 -26.92 17.30
CA SER A 838 43.83 -28.28 17.38
C SER A 838 43.12 -29.11 18.45
N MET A 839 43.25 -30.44 18.39
CA MET A 839 42.67 -31.32 19.41
C MET A 839 43.27 -31.09 20.80
N ALA A 840 44.55 -30.70 20.87
CA ALA A 840 45.21 -30.38 22.14
C ALA A 840 44.71 -29.05 22.75
N THR A 841 43.96 -28.25 21.98
CA THR A 841 43.51 -26.92 22.39
C THR A 841 42.00 -26.83 22.61
N THR A 842 41.30 -27.96 22.53
CA THR A 842 39.88 -28.06 22.89
C THR A 842 39.68 -27.87 24.39
N GLY A 843 38.55 -27.30 24.78
CA GLY A 843 38.32 -26.99 26.19
C GLY A 843 37.03 -26.23 26.44
N CYS A 844 36.96 -25.56 27.59
CA CYS A 844 35.82 -24.77 28.00
C CYS A 844 36.26 -23.37 28.42
N ALA A 845 35.39 -22.39 28.19
CA ALA A 845 35.50 -21.06 28.73
C ALA A 845 34.18 -20.65 29.37
N TYR A 846 34.29 -19.94 30.49
CA TYR A 846 33.19 -19.54 31.34
C TYR A 846 33.31 -18.04 31.63
N VAL A 847 32.24 -17.29 31.47
CA VAL A 847 32.20 -15.84 31.75
C VAL A 847 30.98 -15.49 32.60
N THR A 848 31.21 -14.66 33.62
CA THR A 848 30.16 -14.13 34.51
C THR A 848 30.47 -12.69 34.89
N ASP A 849 29.56 -12.06 35.64
CA ASP A 849 29.72 -10.75 36.27
C ASP A 849 30.08 -9.68 35.24
N ILE A 850 29.44 -9.76 34.08
CA ILE A 850 29.71 -8.88 32.94
C ILE A 850 29.02 -7.53 33.22
N SER A 851 29.78 -6.44 33.24
CA SER A 851 29.23 -5.08 33.37
C SER A 851 29.81 -4.14 32.31
N TRP A 852 28.95 -3.28 31.77
CA TRP A 852 29.32 -2.20 30.85
C TRP A 852 28.92 -0.87 31.47
N GLU A 853 29.88 0.03 31.64
CA GLU A 853 29.68 1.29 32.36
C GLU A 853 30.45 2.42 31.66
N SER A 854 29.97 3.65 31.80
CA SER A 854 30.78 4.84 31.51
C SER A 854 32.05 4.87 32.37
N SER A 855 33.11 5.46 31.81
CA SER A 855 34.40 5.62 32.46
C SER A 855 34.90 7.05 32.32
N GLU A 856 35.86 7.41 33.15
CA GLU A 856 36.56 8.68 33.07
C GLU A 856 37.78 8.58 32.13
N GLU A 857 38.15 9.70 31.52
CA GLU A 857 39.32 9.82 30.64
C GLU A 857 40.63 9.48 31.35
N ASN A 858 40.80 9.92 32.60
CA ASN A 858 41.99 9.69 33.42
C ASN A 858 42.31 8.20 33.62
N LEU A 859 41.29 7.34 33.73
CA LEU A 859 41.44 5.90 33.87
C LEU A 859 41.94 5.30 32.56
N TYR A 860 41.45 5.79 31.42
CA TYR A 860 41.92 5.38 30.10
C TYR A 860 43.35 5.83 29.83
N THR A 861 43.68 7.10 30.11
CA THR A 861 45.02 7.65 29.85
C THR A 861 46.06 7.08 30.81
N GLY A 862 45.77 7.04 32.12
CA GLY A 862 46.67 6.44 33.12
C GLY A 862 46.85 4.94 32.95
N ALA A 863 45.90 4.27 32.29
CA ALA A 863 46.09 2.93 31.78
C ALA A 863 47.07 2.95 30.59
N SER A 864 46.85 3.76 29.55
CA SER A 864 47.71 3.80 28.34
C SER A 864 49.21 4.03 28.54
N GLU A 865 49.64 4.50 29.71
CA GLU A 865 51.02 4.89 29.99
C GLU A 865 51.88 3.84 30.72
N LYS A 866 51.35 2.70 31.21
CA LYS A 866 52.22 1.70 31.92
C LYS A 866 52.88 0.70 30.94
N GLU A 867 54.05 0.14 31.28
CA GLU A 867 54.79 -0.77 30.38
C GLU A 867 54.17 -2.18 30.24
N GLU A 868 53.33 -2.63 31.17
CA GLU A 868 52.63 -3.94 31.09
C GLU A 868 51.39 -3.92 30.16
N PHE A 869 51.19 -2.86 29.36
CA PHE A 869 49.93 -2.49 28.69
C PHE A 869 49.56 -3.20 27.38
N GLY A 870 50.24 -4.28 27.04
CA GLY A 870 49.81 -5.09 25.91
C GLY A 870 48.54 -5.87 26.25
N LYS A 871 47.34 -5.28 26.02
CA LYS A 871 46.02 -5.90 25.66
C LYS A 871 44.74 -5.34 26.32
N THR A 872 44.69 -4.17 26.96
CA THR A 872 43.47 -3.68 27.68
C THR A 872 42.84 -2.38 27.16
N LEU A 873 43.38 -1.75 26.12
CA LEU A 873 42.91 -0.47 25.57
C LEU A 873 42.43 -0.62 24.13
N PHE A 874 41.21 -0.15 23.85
CA PHE A 874 40.54 -0.38 22.57
C PHE A 874 39.90 0.91 22.03
N THR A 875 40.24 1.27 20.79
CA THR A 875 39.61 2.36 20.05
C THR A 875 38.65 1.80 18.99
N SER A 876 37.63 2.58 18.62
CA SER A 876 36.73 2.20 17.53
C SER A 876 37.48 2.13 16.20
N LYS A 877 37.19 1.10 15.40
CA LYS A 877 37.81 0.90 14.09
C LYS A 877 37.29 1.94 13.10
N THR A 878 38.18 2.75 12.54
CA THR A 878 37.90 3.51 11.32
C THR A 878 37.71 2.53 10.15
N ALA A 879 36.66 2.71 9.34
CA ALA A 879 36.45 1.88 8.16
C ALA A 879 37.65 2.01 7.20
N ALA A 880 38.51 1.00 7.18
CA ALA A 880 39.62 0.92 6.25
C ALA A 880 39.15 0.27 4.94
N SER A 881 39.33 0.98 3.83
CA SER A 881 39.23 0.43 2.48
C SER A 881 40.15 -0.79 2.33
N THR A 882 39.58 -1.92 1.94
CA THR A 882 40.32 -3.13 1.58
C THR A 882 41.05 -2.89 0.25
N ASN A 883 42.34 -2.56 0.32
CA ASN A 883 43.30 -2.93 -0.72
C ASN A 883 44.05 -4.15 -0.21
N ASP A 884 43.73 -5.30 -0.79
CA ASP A 884 44.48 -6.54 -0.65
C ASP A 884 45.61 -6.49 -1.68
N ASP A 885 46.86 -6.51 -1.22
CA ASP A 885 47.97 -6.97 -2.04
C ASP A 885 48.99 -7.63 -1.10
N THR A 886 48.82 -8.93 -0.92
CA THR A 886 49.89 -9.82 -0.48
C THR A 886 50.82 -10.08 -1.67
N ASN A 887 52.12 -9.81 -1.51
CA ASN A 887 53.11 -10.88 -1.65
C ASN A 887 54.48 -10.49 -1.07
N ASN A 888 54.99 -11.44 -0.29
CA ASN A 888 56.32 -11.54 0.29
C ASN A 888 57.44 -11.38 -0.75
N ASP A 889 58.58 -10.83 -0.31
CA ASP A 889 59.78 -11.68 -0.18
C ASP A 889 60.81 -11.10 0.79
N ASP A 890 61.39 -12.02 1.55
CA ASP A 890 62.49 -11.87 2.50
C ASP A 890 63.73 -11.24 1.85
N SER A 891 64.45 -10.41 2.60
CA SER A 891 65.76 -10.80 3.15
C SER A 891 66.54 -9.63 3.75
N ASN A 892 66.91 -9.84 5.00
CA ASN A 892 68.20 -9.55 5.63
C ASN A 892 68.76 -8.11 5.70
N ASN A 893 69.03 -7.77 6.97
CA ASN A 893 70.29 -7.24 7.50
C ASN A 893 70.39 -5.72 7.72
N GLY A 894 70.35 -5.37 9.02
CA GLY A 894 71.49 -4.66 9.62
C GLY A 894 71.46 -3.12 9.67
N SER A 895 71.49 -2.65 10.92
CA SER A 895 72.21 -1.46 11.42
C SER A 895 71.49 -0.09 11.48
N ASN A 896 71.18 0.30 12.73
CA ASN A 896 71.68 1.50 13.43
C ASN A 896 71.98 2.76 12.59
N LYS A 897 71.23 3.86 12.82
CA LYS A 897 71.59 4.92 13.81
C LYS A 897 70.69 6.17 13.67
N ASP A 898 70.41 6.73 14.84
CA ASP A 898 69.99 8.10 15.18
C ASP A 898 70.35 9.22 14.18
N SER A 899 69.42 10.15 13.95
CA SER A 899 69.33 11.41 14.71
C SER A 899 68.82 12.59 13.87
N GLN A 900 67.80 13.26 14.43
CA GLN A 900 67.55 14.70 14.43
C GLN A 900 67.21 15.52 13.15
N THR A 901 65.90 15.83 13.09
CA THR A 901 65.24 17.17 13.03
C THR A 901 65.50 18.18 11.90
N THR A 902 64.38 18.40 11.17
CA THR A 902 63.72 19.64 10.69
C THR A 902 64.29 20.49 9.55
N ASP A 903 63.48 20.50 8.48
CA ASP A 903 62.99 21.58 7.63
C ASP A 903 63.91 22.31 6.64
N ASN A 904 63.71 22.00 5.35
CA ASN A 904 63.10 23.00 4.44
C ASN A 904 62.60 22.38 3.12
N THR A 905 61.28 22.38 2.97
CA THR A 905 60.50 22.05 1.76
C THR A 905 60.33 23.28 0.88
N MET A 906 60.99 23.37 -0.29
CA MET A 906 60.46 24.12 -1.46
C MET A 906 61.20 23.97 -2.82
N TRP A 907 61.93 22.87 -3.09
CA TRP A 907 62.56 22.66 -4.42
C TRP A 907 62.43 21.21 -4.94
N LEU A 908 61.30 20.54 -4.70
CA LEU A 908 61.05 19.18 -5.25
C LEU A 908 59.71 18.99 -5.96
N LEU A 909 58.90 20.04 -6.10
CA LEU A 909 57.54 19.95 -6.65
C LEU A 909 57.39 20.17 -8.17
N ILE A 910 58.47 20.48 -8.90
CA ILE A 910 58.40 20.68 -10.37
C ILE A 910 58.71 19.38 -11.16
N PRO A 911 59.67 18.52 -10.76
CA PRO A 911 59.90 17.24 -11.46
C PRO A 911 58.84 16.16 -11.22
N SER A 912 58.16 16.16 -10.06
CA SER A 912 57.16 15.14 -9.71
C SER A 912 55.87 15.22 -10.56
N LEU A 913 55.49 16.44 -10.99
CA LEU A 913 54.30 16.66 -11.81
C LEU A 913 54.47 16.11 -13.24
N ILE A 914 55.67 16.24 -13.82
CA ILE A 914 56.00 15.72 -15.17
C ILE A 914 56.10 14.19 -15.15
N THR A 915 56.62 13.62 -14.06
CA THR A 915 56.75 12.17 -13.87
C THR A 915 55.38 11.50 -13.64
N ALA A 916 54.45 12.16 -12.93
CA ALA A 916 53.09 11.67 -12.69
C ALA A 916 52.25 11.58 -13.99
N VAL A 917 52.38 12.56 -14.89
CA VAL A 917 51.68 12.56 -16.18
C VAL A 917 52.21 11.46 -17.12
N ALA A 918 53.52 11.19 -17.10
CA ALA A 918 54.12 10.11 -17.88
C ALA A 918 53.71 8.70 -17.38
N LEU A 919 53.53 8.54 -16.06
CA LEU A 919 53.09 7.29 -15.44
C LEU A 919 51.63 6.94 -15.78
N ILE A 920 50.75 7.95 -15.87
CA ILE A 920 49.33 7.75 -16.25
C ILE A 920 49.22 7.27 -17.71
N ILE A 921 50.02 7.81 -18.63
CA ILE A 921 50.03 7.38 -20.04
C ILE A 921 50.57 5.94 -20.18
N ALA A 922 51.55 5.54 -19.37
CA ALA A 922 52.10 4.19 -19.35
C ALA A 922 51.12 3.15 -18.76
N VAL A 923 50.38 3.51 -17.70
CA VAL A 923 49.39 2.64 -17.05
C VAL A 923 48.18 2.38 -17.95
N VAL A 924 47.68 3.41 -18.65
CA VAL A 924 46.58 3.24 -19.62
C VAL A 924 47.01 2.35 -20.80
N GLY A 925 48.26 2.48 -21.27
CA GLY A 925 48.83 1.61 -22.31
C GLY A 925 49.06 0.16 -21.87
N PHE A 926 49.36 -0.08 -20.59
CA PHE A 926 49.56 -1.40 -20.02
C PHE A 926 48.23 -2.15 -19.79
N CYS A 927 47.19 -1.46 -19.31
CA CYS A 927 45.88 -2.05 -19.05
C CYS A 927 45.16 -2.56 -20.32
N MET A 928 45.43 -1.99 -21.50
CA MET A 928 44.84 -2.49 -22.76
C MET A 928 45.53 -3.74 -23.33
N ARG A 929 46.68 -4.19 -22.78
CA ARG A 929 47.47 -5.30 -23.36
C ARG A 929 47.19 -6.68 -22.75
N HIS A 930 46.48 -6.79 -21.63
CA HIS A 930 46.37 -8.05 -20.86
C HIS A 930 44.99 -8.71 -20.74
N VAL A 931 43.95 -8.24 -21.46
CA VAL A 931 42.66 -8.93 -21.48
C VAL A 931 42.71 -10.15 -22.42
N LYS A 932 42.99 -11.34 -21.87
CA LYS A 932 42.72 -12.65 -22.49
C LYS A 932 41.57 -13.35 -21.76
N PHE A 933 40.43 -13.45 -22.42
CA PHE A 933 39.29 -14.25 -21.98
C PHE A 933 39.52 -15.76 -22.21
N LYS A 934 39.19 -16.61 -21.22
CA LYS A 934 38.79 -18.07 -21.26
C LYS A 934 38.83 -18.59 -19.80
N LYS A 935 38.02 -19.53 -19.29
CA LYS A 935 36.96 -20.45 -19.76
C LYS A 935 36.22 -20.95 -18.51
N THR A 936 34.91 -21.09 -18.55
CA THR A 936 34.11 -21.77 -17.50
C THR A 936 33.82 -23.22 -17.91
N ASP A 937 33.92 -24.15 -16.96
CA ASP A 937 33.79 -25.59 -17.18
C ASP A 937 32.35 -26.11 -17.26
N LYS A 938 32.22 -27.24 -17.99
CA LYS A 938 30.99 -27.88 -18.47
C LYS A 938 30.12 -28.52 -17.36
N LYS A 939 28.82 -28.22 -17.36
CA LYS A 939 27.78 -29.17 -16.92
C LYS A 939 27.26 -30.00 -18.10
N ARG A 940 26.95 -31.27 -17.83
CA ARG A 940 26.55 -32.31 -18.81
C ARG A 940 25.24 -31.96 -19.55
N LYS A 941 25.15 -32.45 -20.79
CA LYS A 941 24.04 -32.30 -21.75
C LYS A 941 22.86 -33.20 -21.41
N GLU A 942 21.67 -32.62 -21.44
CA GLU A 942 20.45 -33.28 -21.92
C GLU A 942 19.89 -32.48 -23.11
N GLY A 943 19.49 -33.19 -24.17
CA GLY A 943 18.69 -32.71 -25.32
C GLY A 943 19.03 -31.36 -25.98
N TYR A 944 19.99 -31.34 -26.91
CA TYR A 944 20.33 -30.15 -27.72
C TYR A 944 19.35 -29.97 -28.90
N ASP A 945 18.35 -29.09 -28.75
CA ASP A 945 17.53 -28.58 -29.85
C ASP A 945 18.15 -27.30 -30.44
N ARG A 946 18.51 -27.32 -31.72
CA ARG A 946 19.21 -26.22 -32.42
C ARG A 946 18.33 -24.99 -32.64
N ASN A 947 17.00 -25.09 -32.56
CA ASN A 947 16.11 -23.93 -32.75
C ASN A 947 15.83 -23.15 -31.46
N SER A 948 15.90 -23.77 -30.27
CA SER A 948 15.70 -23.08 -28.99
C SER A 948 16.90 -22.21 -28.57
N THR A 949 18.11 -22.56 -29.02
CA THR A 949 19.35 -21.83 -28.64
C THR A 949 19.46 -20.47 -29.35
N ALA A 950 18.96 -20.35 -30.60
CA ALA A 950 18.99 -19.09 -31.34
C ALA A 950 17.99 -18.05 -30.79
N SER A 951 16.83 -18.51 -30.30
CA SER A 951 15.85 -17.67 -29.62
C SER A 951 16.41 -17.15 -28.29
N ASN A 952 16.98 -18.04 -27.46
CA ASN A 952 17.52 -17.69 -26.14
C ASN A 952 18.71 -16.72 -26.21
N ILE A 953 19.58 -16.85 -27.22
CA ILE A 953 20.68 -15.90 -27.44
C ILE A 953 20.16 -14.51 -27.83
N THR A 954 19.15 -14.46 -28.70
CA THR A 954 18.54 -13.20 -29.16
C THR A 954 17.83 -12.47 -28.02
N THR A 955 17.08 -13.20 -27.20
CA THR A 955 16.40 -12.67 -26.01
C THR A 955 17.39 -12.19 -24.96
N ASN A 956 18.48 -12.91 -24.70
CA ASN A 956 19.51 -12.45 -23.76
C ASN A 956 20.22 -11.19 -24.25
N GLN A 957 20.55 -11.11 -25.54
CA GLN A 957 21.11 -9.89 -26.13
C GLN A 957 20.14 -8.71 -26.06
N ALA A 958 18.83 -8.95 -26.23
CA ALA A 958 17.82 -7.92 -26.10
C ALA A 958 17.68 -7.42 -24.65
N LYS A 959 17.77 -8.32 -23.66
CA LYS A 959 17.80 -7.98 -22.24
C LYS A 959 19.03 -7.16 -21.85
N ASP A 960 20.21 -7.49 -22.40
CA ASP A 960 21.43 -6.72 -22.14
C ASP A 960 21.33 -5.28 -22.69
N VAL A 961 20.75 -5.12 -23.88
CA VAL A 961 20.50 -3.80 -24.49
C VAL A 961 19.44 -3.02 -23.70
N GLN A 962 18.35 -3.67 -23.32
CA GLN A 962 17.30 -3.05 -22.49
C GLN A 962 17.87 -2.58 -21.13
N LYS A 963 18.70 -3.41 -20.49
CA LYS A 963 19.36 -3.07 -19.23
C LYS A 963 20.28 -1.85 -19.39
N ALA A 964 21.08 -1.79 -20.46
CA ALA A 964 21.96 -0.66 -20.74
C ALA A 964 21.20 0.64 -21.06
N GLU A 965 19.98 0.56 -21.62
CA GLU A 965 19.11 1.72 -21.83
C GLU A 965 18.50 2.21 -20.51
N ILE A 966 18.10 1.29 -19.62
CA ILE A 966 17.61 1.60 -18.28
C ILE A 966 18.71 2.23 -17.40
N GLU A 967 19.93 1.66 -17.41
CA GLU A 967 21.08 2.18 -16.64
C GLU A 967 21.43 3.63 -17.03
N LYS A 968 21.21 4.04 -18.30
CA LYS A 968 21.39 5.43 -18.75
C LYS A 968 20.33 6.38 -18.18
N VAL A 969 19.08 5.93 -18.10
CA VAL A 969 17.99 6.72 -17.52
C VAL A 969 18.16 6.82 -16.00
N ASP A 970 18.61 5.76 -15.34
CA ASP A 970 18.94 5.77 -13.91
C ASP A 970 20.07 6.75 -13.58
N ALA A 971 21.11 6.83 -14.42
CA ALA A 971 22.16 7.83 -14.27
C ALA A 971 21.64 9.27 -14.41
N GLN A 972 20.67 9.51 -15.31
CA GLN A 972 20.05 10.83 -15.48
C GLN A 972 19.15 11.22 -14.31
N ILE A 973 18.39 10.27 -13.75
CA ILE A 973 17.58 10.48 -12.54
C ILE A 973 18.49 10.83 -11.37
N ALA A 974 19.57 10.06 -11.14
CA ALA A 974 20.52 10.32 -10.07
C ALA A 974 21.21 11.70 -10.19
N GLU A 975 21.50 12.16 -11.42
CA GLU A 975 22.03 13.52 -11.64
C GLU A 975 21.02 14.62 -11.27
N LEU A 976 19.73 14.41 -11.53
CA LEU A 976 18.67 15.36 -11.19
C LEU A 976 18.34 15.34 -9.69
N GLU A 977 18.40 14.17 -9.03
CA GLU A 977 18.25 14.05 -7.57
C GLU A 977 19.39 14.78 -6.83
N ASN A 978 20.63 14.66 -7.32
CA ASN A 978 21.75 15.45 -6.79
C ASN A 978 21.53 16.96 -6.95
N LYS A 979 20.97 17.41 -8.08
CA LYS A 979 20.62 18.84 -8.28
C LYS A 979 19.52 19.32 -7.32
N ILE A 980 18.57 18.45 -6.94
CA ILE A 980 17.60 18.77 -5.88
C ILE A 980 18.32 18.92 -4.53
N SER A 981 19.24 18.01 -4.20
CA SER A 981 20.01 18.08 -2.95
C SER A 981 20.89 19.33 -2.86
N GLU A 982 21.49 19.77 -3.97
CA GLU A 982 22.24 21.03 -4.07
C GLU A 982 21.31 22.25 -3.87
N LEU A 983 20.15 22.28 -4.54
CA LEU A 983 19.15 23.34 -4.38
C LEU A 983 18.60 23.42 -2.95
N ASP A 984 18.32 22.28 -2.33
CA ASP A 984 17.81 22.21 -0.95
C ASP A 984 18.89 22.71 0.05
N SER A 985 20.17 22.49 -0.24
CA SER A 985 21.30 23.01 0.55
C SER A 985 21.46 24.53 0.39
N GLU A 986 21.37 25.06 -0.84
CA GLU A 986 21.38 26.51 -1.10
C GLU A 986 20.20 27.22 -0.39
N ASN A 987 19.02 26.62 -0.39
CA ASN A 987 17.84 27.18 0.28
C ASN A 987 17.93 27.15 1.81
N LYS A 988 18.68 26.19 2.37
CA LYS A 988 18.96 26.14 3.82
C LYS A 988 19.80 27.34 4.26
N GLU A 989 20.81 27.73 3.49
CA GLU A 989 21.61 28.95 3.77
C GLU A 989 20.78 30.24 3.67
N VAL A 990 19.85 30.32 2.72
CA VAL A 990 18.91 31.46 2.59
C VAL A 990 17.93 31.51 3.77
N SER A 991 17.46 30.35 4.22
CA SER A 991 16.56 30.22 5.38
C SER A 991 17.25 30.61 6.69
N GLU A 992 18.54 30.26 6.86
CA GLU A 992 19.35 30.64 8.01
C GLU A 992 19.60 32.17 8.05
N LYS A 993 19.90 32.80 6.90
CA LYS A 993 20.02 34.26 6.79
C LYS A 993 18.71 35.00 7.09
N ALA A 994 17.55 34.44 6.71
CA ALA A 994 16.24 34.99 7.04
C ALA A 994 15.91 34.89 8.54
N ARG A 995 16.38 33.83 9.20
CA ARG A 995 16.21 33.61 10.65
C ARG A 995 17.06 34.57 11.48
N GLU A 996 18.28 34.88 11.03
CA GLU A 996 19.16 35.87 11.67
C GLU A 996 18.65 37.31 11.54
N ALA A 997 17.95 37.64 10.45
CA ALA A 997 17.40 38.98 10.21
C ALA A 997 16.08 39.27 10.95
N GLY A 998 15.42 38.26 11.53
CA GLY A 998 14.17 38.40 12.29
C GLY A 998 12.94 38.87 11.49
N ARG A 999 13.06 39.00 10.16
CA ARG A 999 11.98 39.39 9.23
C ARG A 999 12.24 38.82 7.83
N VAL A 1000 11.20 38.36 7.15
CA VAL A 1000 11.28 37.97 5.73
C VAL A 1000 11.26 39.23 4.86
N THR A 1001 12.33 39.48 4.12
CA THR A 1001 12.40 40.60 3.17
C THR A 1001 11.76 40.21 1.83
N GLY A 1002 11.37 41.20 1.00
CA GLY A 1002 10.83 40.92 -0.34
C GLY A 1002 11.84 40.23 -1.28
N GLU A 1003 13.15 40.33 -0.99
CA GLU A 1003 14.20 39.58 -1.71
C GLU A 1003 14.21 38.11 -1.31
N VAL A 1004 14.09 37.79 -0.02
CA VAL A 1004 14.00 36.42 0.49
C VAL A 1004 12.75 35.70 -0.04
N GLU A 1005 11.59 36.38 -0.10
CA GLU A 1005 10.37 35.81 -0.69
C GLU A 1005 10.54 35.49 -2.19
N LYS A 1006 11.24 36.36 -2.94
CA LYS A 1006 11.55 36.15 -4.34
C LYS A 1006 12.50 34.96 -4.55
N GLU A 1007 13.47 34.77 -3.65
CA GLU A 1007 14.40 33.64 -3.66
C GLU A 1007 13.68 32.32 -3.34
N PHE A 1008 12.79 32.28 -2.34
CA PHE A 1008 11.96 31.10 -2.04
C PHE A 1008 11.03 30.71 -3.20
N ARG A 1009 10.37 31.69 -3.83
CA ARG A 1009 9.53 31.43 -5.02
C ARG A 1009 10.37 30.88 -6.19
N THR A 1010 11.60 31.38 -6.36
CA THR A 1010 12.52 30.91 -7.40
C THR A 1010 13.02 29.50 -7.12
N PHE A 1011 13.35 29.18 -5.87
CA PHE A 1011 13.71 27.84 -5.41
C PHE A 1011 12.57 26.84 -5.64
N ALA A 1012 11.35 27.16 -5.19
CA ALA A 1012 10.18 26.30 -5.37
C ALA A 1012 9.91 26.01 -6.86
N ALA A 1013 10.03 27.01 -7.72
CA ALA A 1013 9.86 26.85 -9.17
C ALA A 1013 10.95 25.98 -9.82
N LYS A 1014 12.22 26.14 -9.40
CA LYS A 1014 13.34 25.30 -9.89
C LYS A 1014 13.20 23.85 -9.44
N ARG A 1015 12.88 23.63 -8.16
CA ARG A 1015 12.66 22.31 -7.58
C ARG A 1015 11.50 21.57 -8.24
N ALA A 1016 10.37 22.25 -8.44
CA ALA A 1016 9.21 21.69 -9.16
C ALA A 1016 9.54 21.31 -10.61
N LYS A 1017 10.36 22.11 -11.30
CA LYS A 1017 10.81 21.79 -12.66
C LYS A 1017 11.68 20.54 -12.73
N ILE A 1018 12.62 20.38 -11.80
CA ILE A 1018 13.50 19.20 -11.75
C ILE A 1018 12.70 17.95 -11.35
N GLN A 1019 11.77 18.08 -10.41
CA GLN A 1019 10.88 16.99 -10.01
C GLN A 1019 10.06 16.46 -11.20
N LYS A 1020 9.52 17.36 -12.03
CA LYS A 1020 8.81 17.00 -13.26
C LYS A 1020 9.72 16.26 -14.26
N GLN A 1021 10.99 16.64 -14.36
CA GLN A 1021 11.95 15.93 -15.23
C GLN A 1021 12.26 14.52 -14.73
N ILE A 1022 12.31 14.31 -13.41
CA ILE A 1022 12.47 12.98 -12.79
C ILE A 1022 11.24 12.12 -13.08
N GLU A 1023 10.04 12.68 -12.98
CA GLU A 1023 8.78 11.99 -13.29
C GLU A 1023 8.71 11.56 -14.76
N GLU A 1024 9.02 12.47 -15.70
CA GLU A 1024 9.10 12.16 -17.15
C GLU A 1024 10.13 11.06 -17.46
N LEU A 1025 11.29 11.06 -16.77
CA LEU A 1025 12.29 10.00 -16.90
C LEU A 1025 11.84 8.69 -16.27
N GLY A 1026 11.07 8.74 -15.18
CA GLY A 1026 10.44 7.58 -14.54
C GLY A 1026 9.44 6.88 -15.46
N GLU A 1027 8.59 7.65 -16.15
CA GLU A 1027 7.69 7.13 -17.18
C GLU A 1027 8.46 6.52 -18.35
N HIS A 1028 9.52 7.20 -18.84
CA HIS A 1028 10.37 6.68 -19.89
C HIS A 1028 11.08 5.37 -19.48
N LYS A 1029 11.57 5.28 -18.23
CA LYS A 1029 12.13 4.05 -17.67
C LYS A 1029 11.11 2.91 -17.66
N ALA A 1030 9.85 3.18 -17.29
CA ALA A 1030 8.78 2.18 -17.32
C ALA A 1030 8.48 1.70 -18.75
N MET A 1031 8.50 2.59 -19.74
CA MET A 1031 8.39 2.22 -21.16
C MET A 1031 9.56 1.34 -21.61
N LEU A 1032 10.80 1.67 -21.22
CA LEU A 1032 11.99 0.88 -21.53
C LEU A 1032 11.97 -0.49 -20.84
N ALA A 1033 11.43 -0.60 -19.63
CA ALA A 1033 11.28 -1.87 -18.91
C ALA A 1033 10.13 -2.75 -19.45
N SER A 1034 9.29 -2.23 -20.34
CA SER A 1034 8.11 -2.94 -20.83
C SER A 1034 8.46 -4.18 -21.68
N PRO A 1035 7.61 -5.22 -21.66
CA PRO A 1035 7.73 -6.37 -22.55
C PRO A 1035 7.69 -6.01 -24.05
N ASP A 1036 6.93 -4.98 -24.41
CA ASP A 1036 6.79 -4.52 -25.80
C ASP A 1036 8.08 -3.90 -26.34
N HIS A 1037 8.81 -3.16 -25.50
CA HIS A 1037 10.11 -2.61 -25.85
C HIS A 1037 11.16 -3.71 -26.01
N LEU A 1038 11.17 -4.70 -25.11
CA LEU A 1038 12.04 -5.86 -25.24
C LEU A 1038 11.79 -6.60 -26.57
N LEU A 1039 10.53 -6.80 -26.94
CA LEU A 1039 10.15 -7.43 -28.21
C LEU A 1039 10.59 -6.59 -29.43
N SER A 1040 10.58 -5.26 -29.33
CA SER A 1040 11.08 -4.35 -30.37
C SER A 1040 12.59 -4.49 -30.56
N ILE A 1041 13.36 -4.58 -29.48
CA ILE A 1041 14.80 -4.82 -29.50
C ILE A 1041 15.10 -6.20 -30.12
N GLU A 1042 14.37 -7.24 -29.73
CA GLU A 1042 14.49 -8.59 -30.30
C GLU A 1042 14.28 -8.57 -31.83
N LYS A 1043 13.21 -7.91 -32.31
CA LYS A 1043 12.93 -7.75 -33.75
C LYS A 1043 14.08 -7.05 -34.49
N LYS A 1044 14.67 -6.01 -33.90
CA LYS A 1044 15.83 -5.29 -34.48
C LYS A 1044 17.07 -6.19 -34.55
N ILE A 1045 17.37 -6.96 -33.50
CA ILE A 1045 18.51 -7.90 -33.47
C ILE A 1045 18.32 -9.00 -34.52
N ILE A 1046 17.10 -9.55 -34.65
CA ILE A 1046 16.77 -10.56 -35.68
C ILE A 1046 16.97 -9.99 -37.09
N ALA A 1047 16.49 -8.78 -37.35
CA ALA A 1047 16.65 -8.12 -38.64
C ALA A 1047 18.12 -7.87 -38.99
N LEU A 1048 18.93 -7.45 -38.01
CA LEU A 1048 20.36 -7.21 -38.17
C LEU A 1048 21.15 -8.51 -38.41
N ASN A 1049 20.78 -9.59 -37.73
CA ASN A 1049 21.39 -10.90 -37.94
C ASN A 1049 21.02 -11.47 -39.33
N LYS A 1050 19.78 -11.28 -39.79
CA LYS A 1050 19.36 -11.63 -41.17
C LYS A 1050 20.11 -10.83 -42.23
N SER A 1051 20.34 -9.53 -42.02
CA SER A 1051 21.07 -8.69 -42.99
C SER A 1051 22.56 -9.06 -43.06
N LYS A 1052 23.20 -9.35 -41.92
CA LYS A 1052 24.58 -9.87 -41.85
C LYS A 1052 24.72 -11.22 -42.55
N ALA A 1053 23.77 -12.14 -42.35
CA ALA A 1053 23.76 -13.44 -43.04
C ALA A 1053 23.63 -13.28 -44.57
N LYS A 1054 22.78 -12.36 -45.03
CA LYS A 1054 22.61 -12.06 -46.47
C LYS A 1054 23.87 -11.44 -47.09
N ALA A 1055 24.54 -10.54 -46.35
CA ALA A 1055 25.80 -9.92 -46.78
C ALA A 1055 26.96 -10.93 -46.83
N GLN A 1056 27.02 -11.88 -45.90
CA GLN A 1056 28.02 -12.94 -45.88
C GLN A 1056 27.83 -13.91 -47.06
N LYS A 1057 26.58 -14.32 -47.32
CA LYS A 1057 26.25 -15.17 -48.48
C LYS A 1057 26.64 -14.50 -49.81
N ALA A 1058 26.41 -13.20 -49.94
CA ALA A 1058 26.83 -12.43 -51.12
C ALA A 1058 28.37 -12.32 -51.27
N LYS A 1059 29.13 -12.34 -50.17
CA LYS A 1059 30.61 -12.40 -50.19
C LYS A 1059 31.12 -13.79 -50.56
N ASP A 1060 30.50 -14.85 -50.03
CA ASP A 1060 30.86 -16.24 -50.31
C ASP A 1060 30.54 -16.62 -51.77
N ASP A 1061 29.44 -16.11 -52.32
CA ASP A 1061 29.09 -16.30 -53.74
C ASP A 1061 30.09 -15.57 -54.66
N LYS A 1062 30.55 -14.36 -54.29
CA LYS A 1062 31.63 -13.64 -55.00
C LYS A 1062 33.00 -14.33 -54.91
N SER A 1063 33.30 -15.03 -53.81
CA SER A 1063 34.57 -15.75 -53.66
C SER A 1063 34.58 -17.06 -54.47
N LYS A 1064 33.41 -17.69 -54.68
CA LYS A 1064 33.26 -18.85 -55.57
C LYS A 1064 33.35 -18.49 -57.05
N THR A 1065 32.96 -17.28 -57.46
CA THR A 1065 33.13 -16.82 -58.85
C THR A 1065 34.57 -16.45 -59.21
N LYS A 1066 35.43 -16.16 -58.23
CA LYS A 1066 36.88 -15.90 -58.46
C LYS A 1066 37.75 -17.17 -58.51
N LYS A 1067 37.18 -18.36 -58.29
CA LYS A 1067 37.85 -19.67 -58.36
C LYS A 1067 37.36 -20.53 -59.53
N LYS A 1068 36.74 -19.93 -60.54
CA LYS A 1068 36.48 -20.55 -61.84
C LYS A 1068 37.08 -19.69 -62.94
#